data_AF-A0A498RBM7-F1
#
_entry.id   AF-A0A498RBM7-F1
#
_cell.length_a   1.000
_cell.length_b   1.000
_cell.length_c   1.000
_cell.angle_alpha   90.00
_cell.angle_beta   90.00
_cell.angle_gamma   90.00
#
_symmetry.space_group_name_H-M   'P 1'
#
loop_
_entity.id
_entity.type
_entity.pdbx_description
1 polymer ?
#
loop_
_entity_poly.entity_id
_entity_poly.type
_entity_poly.pdbx_seq_one_letter_code
_entity_poly.pdbx_strand_id
1 'polypeptide(L)'
;MHWEINLLKHLVNKELPRLNSNSLHLFGEKYGINYFGEINRQVLKKCYFDDVILCRNVLHQLAFYGVIFQGGLYNYSILENEDDSLYLWKDIAEEGIFNPPIPQHVLRKMKEYGIFFEKDAIGIPLLSLLKYQEDFPFQEVLSDYGFELLTYRQFLNKLGYYYPDVRNTSNSANASAKFDSSPGNPLRPAGCDAWGQVLDELETLLQGPDGKSTSEICESLRRLREKIEISQKNKDVEELIDTAGKIRLDGKILEIPFGLLGKPIFLEKFSGCQQVPQKLTMLGYTKWNELPFDLDEELKKIAGIGPKTIKKFVAKVGEIFADARQTEANDLAVKISLGKLQVCLPQEKVAGSLTQLKSHQFDVTPALDILSAIGIRSFNDLPYKLENLGQWLPKFQIFEIFDSLCSVFSKNLTLESRIQFTISSILDIVNSRKCKGIQRVLSILETKFHMLQDKKNPSLKDIGNVFGISGERVRQILARFWRRELLRPDCFMESIIDDINRLGGLIPLEHFGTGFKDLSRFEQFIAGEVFNVFGLTVVVQDSLLTTLTKGDYGTVLNELETELQSVDVLPINKAVVEEIVKSLMSRRGFHPSGQKAILHITFRDMLMPGDNGFVLKKLSKSEKILYVLKEYSQGLAIYKEFDSFFARLDKLFPGDFHKDDRYIYSSVASSEKALLWGWGIYIHRDNIQINKKDLEKVVTWINRQFAGGLEKMSVSTAFNEFRNFMDEKSIPNEHALYSCLRYFYGQNFFMPKSPYLYPRFERKQNMEKLETFIKDRQHAIN
;
A
#
# COMPACT_ATOMS: atom_id res chain seq x y z
N MET A 1 -27.64 9.90 21.52
CA MET A 1 -26.99 10.98 20.75
C MET A 1 -27.73 12.29 20.98
N HIS A 2 -27.16 13.19 21.77
CA HIS A 2 -27.65 14.57 21.89
C HIS A 2 -27.06 15.40 20.74
N TRP A 3 -27.91 16.08 19.98
CA TRP A 3 -27.54 17.03 18.94
C TRP A 3 -28.62 18.10 18.87
N GLU A 4 -28.20 19.32 18.53
CA GLU A 4 -29.06 20.52 18.46
C GLU A 4 -28.85 21.23 17.12
N ILE A 5 -29.87 21.98 16.70
CA ILE A 5 -29.86 22.79 15.48
C ILE A 5 -30.03 24.24 15.93
N ASN A 6 -29.07 25.08 15.60
CA ASN A 6 -29.14 26.52 15.80
C ASN A 6 -29.41 27.19 14.45
N LEU A 7 -30.65 27.65 14.28
CA LEU A 7 -31.08 28.41 13.11
C LEU A 7 -30.75 29.89 13.33
N LEU A 8 -30.05 30.49 12.37
CA LEU A 8 -29.80 31.93 12.38
C LEU A 8 -31.13 32.69 12.32
N LYS A 9 -31.21 33.83 13.02
CA LYS A 9 -32.45 34.59 13.22
C LYS A 9 -33.16 34.94 11.91
N HIS A 10 -32.40 35.31 10.89
CA HIS A 10 -32.93 35.68 9.58
C HIS A 10 -33.51 34.50 8.79
N LEU A 11 -33.12 33.25 9.11
CA LEU A 11 -33.63 32.07 8.44
C LEU A 11 -34.98 31.64 9.01
N VAL A 12 -35.28 31.91 10.28
CA VAL A 12 -36.48 31.38 10.96
C VAL A 12 -37.76 31.60 10.15
N ASN A 13 -37.92 32.78 9.56
CA ASN A 13 -39.09 33.17 8.75
C ASN A 13 -38.86 33.08 7.24
N LYS A 14 -37.69 32.57 6.78
CA LYS A 14 -37.40 32.39 5.36
C LYS A 14 -38.14 31.14 4.87
N GLU A 15 -38.82 31.27 3.72
CA GLU A 15 -39.43 30.12 3.05
C GLU A 15 -38.35 29.15 2.55
N LEU A 16 -38.67 27.86 2.55
CA LEU A 16 -37.83 26.86 1.90
C LEU A 16 -37.77 27.12 0.39
N PRO A 17 -36.61 26.92 -0.26
CA PRO A 17 -36.51 27.10 -1.69
C PRO A 17 -37.39 26.08 -2.42
N ARG A 18 -38.44 26.55 -3.10
CA ARG A 18 -39.39 25.69 -3.87
C ARG A 18 -39.06 25.58 -5.36
N LEU A 19 -38.12 26.38 -5.84
CA LEU A 19 -37.69 26.34 -7.22
C LEU A 19 -36.79 25.11 -7.38
N ASN A 20 -37.16 24.21 -8.30
CA ASN A 20 -36.56 22.90 -8.58
C ASN A 20 -36.78 21.82 -7.49
N SER A 21 -36.50 20.56 -7.84
CA SER A 21 -36.54 19.42 -6.92
C SER A 21 -35.32 19.33 -6.00
N ASN A 22 -34.91 20.44 -5.37
CA ASN A 22 -33.82 20.46 -4.37
C ASN A 22 -34.23 19.71 -3.10
N SER A 23 -33.25 19.40 -2.26
CA SER A 23 -33.46 18.55 -1.09
C SER A 23 -34.35 19.20 -0.03
N LEU A 24 -34.28 20.52 0.17
CA LEU A 24 -35.20 21.24 1.06
C LEU A 24 -36.61 21.30 0.49
N HIS A 25 -36.79 21.42 -0.84
CA HIS A 25 -38.12 21.33 -1.46
C HIS A 25 -38.76 19.95 -1.23
N LEU A 26 -38.03 18.88 -1.57
CA LEU A 26 -38.51 17.50 -1.39
C LEU A 26 -38.78 17.17 0.08
N PHE A 27 -37.95 17.68 0.98
CA PHE A 27 -38.15 17.56 2.43
C PHE A 27 -39.40 18.33 2.89
N GLY A 28 -39.58 19.56 2.41
CA GLY A 28 -40.75 20.37 2.67
C GLY A 28 -42.04 19.69 2.24
N GLU A 29 -42.10 19.18 1.01
CA GLU A 29 -43.27 18.45 0.49
C GLU A 29 -43.55 17.18 1.31
N LYS A 30 -42.52 16.41 1.64
CA LYS A 30 -42.68 15.13 2.35
C LYS A 30 -43.17 15.28 3.78
N TYR A 31 -42.79 16.35 4.47
CA TYR A 31 -43.12 16.56 5.89
C TYR A 31 -44.06 17.75 6.16
N GLY A 32 -44.57 18.41 5.12
CA GLY A 32 -45.48 19.55 5.25
C GLY A 32 -44.80 20.80 5.84
N ILE A 33 -43.52 21.00 5.53
CA ILE A 33 -42.70 22.11 6.02
C ILE A 33 -42.57 23.18 4.93
N ASN A 34 -42.82 24.43 5.30
CA ASN A 34 -42.76 25.58 4.41
C ASN A 34 -41.64 26.57 4.77
N TYR A 35 -41.24 26.63 6.04
CA TYR A 35 -40.26 27.59 6.55
C TYR A 35 -39.07 26.89 7.21
N PHE A 36 -37.89 27.51 7.19
CA PHE A 36 -36.72 26.97 7.91
C PHE A 36 -36.97 26.84 9.41
N GLY A 37 -37.72 27.77 10.03
CA GLY A 37 -38.05 27.75 11.46
C GLY A 37 -38.86 26.53 11.93
N GLU A 38 -39.54 25.84 11.00
CA GLU A 38 -40.31 24.63 11.29
C GLU A 38 -39.41 23.37 11.33
N ILE A 39 -38.16 23.48 10.87
CA ILE A 39 -37.19 22.38 10.85
C ILE A 39 -36.64 22.18 12.26
N ASN A 40 -37.08 21.10 12.90
CA ASN A 40 -36.63 20.73 14.23
C ASN A 40 -36.07 19.30 14.29
N ARG A 41 -35.54 18.95 15.47
CA ARG A 41 -34.93 17.64 15.74
C ARG A 41 -35.85 16.47 15.42
N GLN A 42 -37.15 16.59 15.69
CA GLN A 42 -38.10 15.49 15.49
C GLN A 42 -38.29 15.20 14.00
N VAL A 43 -38.45 16.24 13.18
CA VAL A 43 -38.67 16.06 11.74
C VAL A 43 -37.41 15.58 11.03
N LEU A 44 -36.23 16.11 11.37
CA LEU A 44 -34.97 15.58 10.84
C LEU A 44 -34.71 14.13 11.28
N LYS A 45 -35.04 13.78 12.52
CA LYS A 45 -34.94 12.38 12.98
C LYS A 45 -35.89 11.47 12.22
N LYS A 46 -37.13 11.90 11.98
CA LYS A 46 -38.09 11.17 11.14
C LYS A 46 -37.54 10.98 9.72
N CYS A 47 -37.00 12.05 9.13
CA CYS A 47 -36.40 12.01 7.81
C CYS A 47 -35.20 11.07 7.73
N TYR A 48 -34.35 11.03 8.75
CA TYR A 48 -33.25 10.08 8.80
C TYR A 48 -33.73 8.63 8.73
N PHE A 49 -34.81 8.26 9.42
CA PHE A 49 -35.34 6.90 9.37
C PHE A 49 -36.11 6.60 8.07
N ASP A 50 -36.82 7.58 7.53
CA ASP A 50 -37.66 7.39 6.34
C ASP A 50 -36.84 7.44 5.03
N ASP A 51 -35.80 8.27 4.97
CA ASP A 51 -34.95 8.49 3.80
C ASP A 51 -33.61 9.11 4.19
N VAL A 52 -32.63 8.25 4.51
CA VAL A 52 -31.29 8.64 4.94
C VAL A 52 -30.60 9.54 3.91
N ILE A 53 -30.82 9.30 2.60
CA ILE A 53 -30.16 10.05 1.53
C ILE A 53 -30.72 11.47 1.48
N LEU A 54 -32.05 11.61 1.49
CA LEU A 54 -32.70 12.91 1.56
C LEU A 54 -32.29 13.68 2.82
N CYS A 55 -32.30 13.02 3.99
CA CYS A 55 -31.91 13.64 5.25
C CYS A 55 -30.48 14.19 5.19
N ARG A 56 -29.55 13.43 4.62
CA ARG A 56 -28.17 13.85 4.48
C ARG A 56 -28.02 15.07 3.56
N ASN A 57 -28.73 15.08 2.43
CA ASN A 57 -28.69 16.22 1.52
C ASN A 57 -29.34 17.47 2.12
N VAL A 58 -30.42 17.31 2.90
CA VAL A 58 -31.04 18.38 3.69
C VAL A 58 -30.04 18.97 4.67
N LEU A 59 -29.29 18.16 5.42
CA LEU A 59 -28.27 18.66 6.35
C LEU A 59 -27.18 19.48 5.64
N HIS A 60 -26.71 19.02 4.47
CA HIS A 60 -25.74 19.77 3.67
C HIS A 60 -26.29 21.08 3.13
N GLN A 61 -27.56 21.10 2.69
CA GLN A 61 -28.22 22.30 2.21
C GLN A 61 -28.47 23.28 3.36
N LEU A 62 -28.96 22.83 4.52
CA LEU A 62 -29.12 23.66 5.72
C LEU A 62 -27.80 24.31 6.14
N ALA A 63 -26.71 23.54 6.17
CA ALA A 63 -25.40 24.09 6.47
C ALA A 63 -24.96 25.17 5.47
N PHE A 64 -25.30 25.01 4.19
CA PHE A 64 -25.04 26.00 3.15
C PHE A 64 -25.78 27.32 3.39
N TYR A 65 -27.02 27.27 3.88
CA TYR A 65 -27.77 28.46 4.27
C TYR A 65 -27.25 29.12 5.57
N GLY A 66 -26.30 28.49 6.27
CA GLY A 66 -25.69 29.03 7.50
C GLY A 66 -26.22 28.41 8.79
N VAL A 67 -26.96 27.30 8.73
CA VAL A 67 -27.42 26.59 9.93
C VAL A 67 -26.25 25.96 10.68
N ILE A 68 -26.19 26.18 12.00
CA ILE A 68 -25.14 25.66 12.88
C ILE A 68 -25.69 24.45 13.64
N PHE A 69 -24.93 23.37 13.69
CA PHE A 69 -25.29 22.11 14.32
C PHE A 69 -24.37 21.85 15.50
N GLN A 70 -24.91 21.29 16.58
CA GLN A 70 -24.13 20.94 17.77
C GLN A 70 -24.18 19.44 18.05
N GLY A 71 -23.22 18.95 18.84
CA GLY A 71 -23.11 17.54 19.20
C GLY A 71 -22.78 16.66 17.99
N GLY A 72 -23.50 15.54 17.85
CA GLY A 72 -23.22 14.54 16.81
C GLY A 72 -23.37 15.00 15.35
N LEU A 73 -23.95 16.19 15.11
CA LEU A 73 -24.11 16.77 13.78
C LEU A 73 -23.14 17.91 13.46
N TYR A 74 -22.24 18.28 14.38
CA TYR A 74 -21.31 19.41 14.23
C TYR A 74 -20.51 19.38 12.92
N ASN A 75 -20.12 18.19 12.45
CA ASN A 75 -19.36 18.01 11.20
C ASN A 75 -20.10 18.48 9.93
N TYR A 76 -21.43 18.69 9.99
CA TYR A 76 -22.18 19.26 8.87
C TYR A 76 -22.04 20.77 8.78
N SER A 77 -21.76 21.45 9.89
CA SER A 77 -21.67 22.91 9.96
C SER A 77 -20.56 23.49 9.09
N ILE A 78 -20.86 24.64 8.48
CA ILE A 78 -19.89 25.47 7.76
C ILE A 78 -19.37 26.57 8.68
N LEU A 79 -20.23 27.08 9.56
CA LEU A 79 -19.95 28.11 10.54
C LEU A 79 -19.80 27.47 11.93
N GLU A 80 -18.85 27.93 12.73
CA GLU A 80 -18.77 27.57 14.16
C GLU A 80 -19.64 28.54 14.97
N ASN A 81 -19.62 29.82 14.59
CA ASN A 81 -20.45 30.91 15.11
C ASN A 81 -21.04 31.77 13.99
N GLU A 82 -22.11 32.50 14.29
CA GLU A 82 -22.78 33.38 13.33
C GLU A 82 -21.90 34.51 12.79
N ASP A 83 -20.89 34.95 13.56
CA ASP A 83 -19.96 36.01 13.18
C ASP A 83 -18.73 35.52 12.37
N ASP A 84 -18.61 34.23 12.08
CA ASP A 84 -17.45 33.67 11.37
C ASP A 84 -17.40 34.02 9.88
N SER A 85 -18.47 34.61 9.34
CA SER A 85 -18.60 34.92 7.92
C SER A 85 -19.17 36.31 7.65
N LEU A 86 -18.96 36.76 6.41
CA LEU A 86 -19.69 37.87 5.84
C LEU A 86 -20.92 37.32 5.12
N TYR A 87 -22.03 38.05 5.16
CA TYR A 87 -23.32 37.66 4.60
C TYR A 87 -23.65 38.54 3.41
N LEU A 88 -24.17 37.91 2.36
CA LEU A 88 -24.58 38.62 1.15
C LEU A 88 -25.82 39.47 1.41
N TRP A 89 -25.73 40.75 1.05
CA TRP A 89 -26.82 41.72 1.10
C TRP A 89 -26.95 42.47 -0.22
N LYS A 90 -28.18 42.80 -0.61
CA LYS A 90 -28.45 43.69 -1.73
C LYS A 90 -29.78 44.39 -1.47
N ASP A 91 -29.83 45.71 -1.64
CA ASP A 91 -31.07 46.48 -1.50
C ASP A 91 -31.98 46.14 -2.70
N ILE A 92 -33.10 45.46 -2.44
CA ILE A 92 -33.93 44.88 -3.50
C ILE A 92 -34.82 45.96 -4.15
N ALA A 93 -34.76 46.07 -5.48
CA ALA A 93 -35.83 46.67 -6.29
C ALA A 93 -36.21 45.84 -7.55
N GLU A 94 -35.40 44.85 -7.99
CA GLU A 94 -35.68 44.04 -9.19
C GLU A 94 -35.41 42.53 -9.00
N GLU A 95 -36.21 41.68 -9.66
CA GLU A 95 -36.05 40.21 -9.69
C GLU A 95 -34.93 39.77 -10.65
N GLY A 96 -33.69 40.22 -10.40
CA GLY A 96 -32.53 39.79 -11.16
C GLY A 96 -32.24 38.29 -11.02
N ILE A 97 -31.87 37.63 -12.12
CA ILE A 97 -31.34 36.26 -12.09
C ILE A 97 -29.96 36.29 -11.45
N PHE A 98 -29.72 35.43 -10.46
CA PHE A 98 -28.40 35.30 -9.84
C PHE A 98 -27.42 34.60 -10.79
N ASN A 99 -26.54 35.40 -11.40
CA ASN A 99 -25.52 34.92 -12.33
C ASN A 99 -24.21 35.72 -12.24
N PRO A 100 -23.57 35.78 -11.05
CA PRO A 100 -22.28 36.45 -10.91
C PRO A 100 -21.17 35.71 -11.66
N PRO A 101 -20.07 36.37 -12.01
CA PRO A 101 -18.93 35.77 -12.71
C PRO A 101 -18.06 34.92 -11.75
N ILE A 102 -18.70 33.98 -11.06
CA ILE A 102 -18.07 33.00 -10.17
C ILE A 102 -17.85 31.67 -10.90
N PRO A 103 -17.02 30.76 -10.36
CA PRO A 103 -16.76 29.46 -10.97
C PRO A 103 -18.04 28.67 -11.23
N GLN A 104 -18.20 28.14 -12.44
CA GLN A 104 -19.44 27.51 -12.90
C GLN A 104 -19.94 26.37 -12.00
N HIS A 105 -19.03 25.62 -11.37
CA HIS A 105 -19.41 24.54 -10.47
C HIS A 105 -20.01 25.04 -9.15
N VAL A 106 -19.56 26.19 -8.64
CA VAL A 106 -20.16 26.84 -7.46
C VAL A 106 -21.52 27.40 -7.81
N LEU A 107 -21.63 28.08 -8.95
CA LEU A 107 -22.92 28.57 -9.46
C LEU A 107 -23.94 27.43 -9.67
N ARG A 108 -23.49 26.29 -10.21
CA ARG A 108 -24.33 25.08 -10.33
C ARG A 108 -24.81 24.59 -8.97
N LYS A 109 -23.92 24.57 -7.97
CA LYS A 109 -24.26 24.15 -6.61
C LYS A 109 -25.29 25.08 -5.96
N MET A 110 -25.17 26.39 -6.17
CA MET A 110 -26.14 27.37 -5.70
C MET A 110 -27.53 27.12 -6.30
N LYS A 111 -27.60 26.87 -7.62
CA LYS A 111 -28.85 26.49 -8.30
C LYS A 111 -29.42 25.17 -7.78
N GLU A 112 -28.58 24.16 -7.54
CA GLU A 112 -28.99 22.90 -6.89
C GLU A 112 -29.59 23.11 -5.49
N TYR A 113 -29.19 24.16 -4.78
CA TYR A 113 -29.71 24.53 -3.46
C TYR A 113 -30.85 25.55 -3.51
N GLY A 114 -31.36 25.85 -4.70
CA GLY A 114 -32.55 26.67 -4.90
C GLY A 114 -32.27 28.17 -4.99
N ILE A 115 -31.03 28.58 -5.23
CA ILE A 115 -30.65 29.99 -5.38
C ILE A 115 -30.62 30.32 -6.88
N PHE A 116 -31.69 30.95 -7.36
CA PHE A 116 -31.88 31.28 -8.78
C PHE A 116 -31.92 32.78 -9.03
N PHE A 117 -32.47 33.52 -8.08
CA PHE A 117 -32.62 34.96 -8.13
C PHE A 117 -31.70 35.62 -7.11
N GLU A 118 -31.35 36.89 -7.34
CA GLU A 118 -30.47 37.63 -6.43
C GLU A 118 -31.03 37.71 -5.00
N LYS A 119 -32.36 37.81 -4.87
CA LYS A 119 -33.06 37.77 -3.58
C LYS A 119 -32.82 36.47 -2.79
N ASP A 120 -32.63 35.33 -3.49
CA ASP A 120 -32.44 34.04 -2.84
C ASP A 120 -31.07 33.95 -2.15
N ALA A 121 -30.07 34.63 -2.74
CA ALA A 121 -28.70 34.68 -2.24
C ALA A 121 -28.53 35.56 -1.00
N ILE A 122 -29.51 36.42 -0.68
CA ILE A 122 -29.47 37.28 0.51
C ILE A 122 -29.45 36.43 1.79
N GLY A 123 -28.49 36.74 2.66
CA GLY A 123 -28.24 36.03 3.91
C GLY A 123 -27.43 34.75 3.76
N ILE A 124 -26.97 34.40 2.56
CA ILE A 124 -26.02 33.28 2.41
C ILE A 124 -24.64 33.73 2.92
N PRO A 125 -23.99 32.96 3.82
CA PRO A 125 -22.66 33.30 4.31
C PRO A 125 -21.60 33.01 3.23
N LEU A 126 -20.61 33.90 3.12
CA LEU A 126 -19.52 33.81 2.15
C LEU A 126 -18.70 32.52 2.32
N LEU A 127 -18.57 32.02 3.56
CA LEU A 127 -17.91 30.75 3.86
C LEU A 127 -18.59 29.55 3.18
N SER A 128 -19.91 29.63 2.90
CA SER A 128 -20.61 28.60 2.14
C SER A 128 -20.12 28.50 0.70
N LEU A 129 -19.67 29.61 0.10
CA LEU A 129 -19.08 29.62 -1.23
C LEU A 129 -17.62 29.17 -1.20
N LEU A 130 -16.86 29.67 -0.22
CA LEU A 130 -15.45 29.30 -0.01
C LEU A 130 -15.28 27.80 0.26
N LYS A 131 -16.28 27.12 0.86
CA LYS A 131 -16.29 25.66 1.01
C LYS A 131 -16.14 24.91 -0.32
N TYR A 132 -16.59 25.49 -1.43
CA TYR A 132 -16.49 24.89 -2.76
C TYR A 132 -15.26 25.37 -3.53
N GLN A 133 -14.76 26.60 -3.28
CA GLN A 133 -13.51 27.08 -3.87
C GLN A 133 -12.81 28.14 -3.00
N GLU A 134 -11.89 27.72 -2.13
CA GLU A 134 -11.19 28.64 -1.20
C GLU A 134 -10.33 29.70 -1.91
N ASP A 135 -9.69 29.36 -3.02
CA ASP A 135 -8.72 30.23 -3.70
C ASP A 135 -9.38 31.25 -4.67
N PHE A 136 -10.71 31.36 -4.69
CA PHE A 136 -11.42 32.30 -5.56
C PHE A 136 -11.76 33.61 -4.81
N PRO A 137 -11.55 34.79 -5.42
CA PRO A 137 -11.84 36.10 -4.82
C PRO A 137 -13.35 36.38 -4.78
N PHE A 138 -14.12 35.60 -4.01
CA PHE A 138 -15.58 35.75 -3.93
C PHE A 138 -16.00 37.10 -3.37
N GLN A 139 -15.21 37.65 -2.45
CA GLN A 139 -15.52 38.92 -1.82
C GLN A 139 -15.50 40.05 -2.85
N GLU A 140 -14.43 40.15 -3.63
CA GLU A 140 -14.28 41.14 -4.68
C GLU A 140 -15.33 40.94 -5.78
N VAL A 141 -15.46 39.71 -6.27
CA VAL A 141 -16.35 39.40 -7.41
C VAL A 141 -17.83 39.63 -7.07
N LEU A 142 -18.28 39.31 -5.87
CA LEU A 142 -19.68 39.54 -5.47
C LEU A 142 -19.94 41.01 -5.16
N SER A 143 -18.93 41.73 -4.65
CA SER A 143 -19.01 43.19 -4.48
C SER A 143 -19.12 43.89 -5.84
N ASP A 144 -18.29 43.52 -6.81
CA ASP A 144 -18.34 44.03 -8.19
C ASP A 144 -19.66 43.70 -8.90
N TYR A 145 -20.26 42.55 -8.56
CA TYR A 145 -21.58 42.15 -9.04
C TYR A 145 -22.74 42.90 -8.35
N GLY A 146 -22.45 43.70 -7.31
CA GLY A 146 -23.41 44.56 -6.65
C GLY A 146 -24.01 44.02 -5.34
N PHE A 147 -23.35 43.06 -4.68
CA PHE A 147 -23.70 42.66 -3.31
C PHE A 147 -22.84 43.39 -2.28
N GLU A 148 -23.45 43.87 -1.20
CA GLU A 148 -22.75 44.25 0.02
C GLU A 148 -22.42 43.00 0.83
N LEU A 149 -21.23 42.96 1.44
CA LEU A 149 -20.80 41.89 2.33
C LEU A 149 -20.77 42.40 3.76
N LEU A 150 -21.69 41.92 4.57
CA LEU A 150 -21.94 42.44 5.91
C LEU A 150 -21.57 41.42 6.98
N THR A 151 -21.02 41.88 8.11
CA THR A 151 -21.00 41.04 9.32
C THR A 151 -22.43 40.65 9.69
N TYR A 152 -22.61 39.54 10.39
CA TYR A 152 -23.95 39.06 10.76
C TYR A 152 -24.77 40.13 11.50
N ARG A 153 -24.13 40.88 12.40
CA ARG A 153 -24.75 41.99 13.11
C ARG A 153 -25.20 43.12 12.18
N GLN A 154 -24.35 43.55 11.24
CA GLN A 154 -24.72 44.56 10.25
C GLN A 154 -25.88 44.08 9.37
N PHE A 155 -25.86 42.81 8.98
CA PHE A 155 -26.92 42.17 8.21
C PHE A 155 -28.26 42.13 8.97
N LEU A 156 -28.27 41.75 10.26
CA LEU A 156 -29.46 41.78 11.09
C LEU A 156 -30.02 43.20 11.26
N ASN A 157 -29.16 44.21 11.42
CA ASN A 157 -29.59 45.61 11.49
C ASN A 157 -30.27 46.06 10.19
N LYS A 158 -29.74 45.67 9.02
CA LYS A 158 -30.36 45.94 7.71
C LYS A 158 -31.73 45.26 7.56
N LEU A 159 -31.92 44.09 8.17
CA LEU A 159 -33.20 43.39 8.24
C LEU A 159 -34.17 43.96 9.30
N GLY A 160 -33.77 44.99 10.07
CA GLY A 160 -34.61 45.61 11.10
C GLY A 160 -34.60 44.90 12.46
N TYR A 161 -33.68 43.96 12.70
CA TYR A 161 -33.50 43.34 14.01
C TYR A 161 -32.56 44.20 14.88
N TYR A 162 -33.03 44.68 16.04
CA TYR A 162 -32.21 45.48 16.97
C TYR A 162 -31.26 44.59 17.79
N TYR A 163 -29.94 44.82 17.68
CA TYR A 163 -28.90 44.13 18.45
C TYR A 163 -28.13 45.13 19.35
N PRO A 164 -28.38 45.17 20.68
CA PRO A 164 -27.76 46.17 21.56
C PRO A 164 -26.22 45.99 21.65
N ASP A 165 -25.49 47.12 21.72
CA ASP A 165 -24.03 47.15 21.85
C ASP A 165 -23.59 46.67 23.23
N VAL A 166 -22.89 45.53 23.29
CA VAL A 166 -22.19 45.08 24.50
C VAL A 166 -20.69 45.33 24.30
N ARG A 167 -20.26 46.57 24.57
CA ARG A 167 -18.90 46.86 25.02
C ARG A 167 -19.01 47.57 26.37
N ASN A 168 -19.00 46.77 27.44
CA ASN A 168 -18.47 47.08 28.77
C ASN A 168 -19.15 46.17 29.81
N THR A 169 -18.51 45.07 30.18
CA THR A 169 -18.49 44.55 31.57
C THR A 169 -17.51 43.38 31.63
N SER A 170 -16.29 43.66 32.03
CA SER A 170 -15.48 42.74 32.84
C SER A 170 -16.06 42.69 34.25
N ASN A 171 -16.10 41.47 34.82
CA ASN A 171 -16.27 41.07 36.23
C ASN A 171 -17.51 40.24 36.60
N SER A 172 -17.23 39.23 37.43
CA SER A 172 -18.13 38.32 38.15
C SER A 172 -18.70 37.17 37.30
N ALA A 173 -18.86 35.93 37.78
CA ALA A 173 -18.55 35.30 39.06
C ALA A 173 -18.49 33.79 38.87
N ASN A 174 -17.79 33.14 39.80
CA ASN A 174 -17.89 31.71 40.11
C ASN A 174 -19.35 31.27 40.33
N ALA A 175 -19.72 30.09 39.84
CA ALA A 175 -20.74 29.25 40.47
C ALA A 175 -20.51 27.78 40.12
N SER A 176 -20.09 27.03 41.14
CA SER A 176 -19.95 25.58 41.19
C SER A 176 -21.32 24.91 41.34
N ALA A 177 -21.49 23.73 40.72
CA ALA A 177 -22.59 22.82 41.01
C ALA A 177 -22.02 21.43 41.34
N LYS A 178 -22.24 21.02 42.60
CA LYS A 178 -21.97 19.69 43.16
C LYS A 178 -22.99 18.68 42.64
N PHE A 179 -22.58 17.43 42.43
CA PHE A 179 -23.47 16.26 42.48
C PHE A 179 -22.74 15.09 43.14
N ASP A 180 -23.31 14.62 44.25
CA ASP A 180 -22.94 13.40 44.98
C ASP A 180 -23.49 12.16 44.25
N SER A 181 -22.70 11.06 44.25
CA SER A 181 -23.10 9.73 44.75
C SER A 181 -22.14 8.62 44.27
N SER A 182 -21.56 7.90 45.24
CA SER A 182 -21.06 6.50 45.13
C SER A 182 -22.11 5.60 45.84
N PRO A 183 -22.08 4.23 45.82
CA PRO A 183 -20.93 3.33 45.60
C PRO A 183 -21.23 1.99 44.87
N GLY A 184 -20.18 1.18 44.65
CA GLY A 184 -20.34 -0.27 44.42
C GLY A 184 -19.08 -0.95 43.88
N ASN A 185 -18.38 -1.69 44.73
CA ASN A 185 -17.25 -2.56 44.38
C ASN A 185 -17.50 -3.97 44.93
N PRO A 186 -17.08 -5.05 44.23
CA PRO A 186 -16.67 -6.25 44.95
C PRO A 186 -15.37 -6.90 44.42
N LEU A 187 -14.44 -7.06 45.37
CA LEU A 187 -13.58 -8.22 45.69
C LEU A 187 -12.67 -8.87 44.61
N ARG A 188 -11.36 -8.89 44.91
CA ARG A 188 -10.40 -9.94 44.51
C ARG A 188 -9.37 -10.24 45.62
N PRO A 189 -8.75 -11.45 45.61
CA PRO A 189 -8.17 -12.09 46.80
C PRO A 189 -6.68 -11.84 47.04
N ALA A 190 -6.28 -12.23 48.25
CA ALA A 190 -5.03 -11.97 48.96
C ALA A 190 -3.74 -12.52 48.33
N GLY A 191 -2.65 -11.76 48.51
CA GLY A 191 -1.27 -12.21 48.38
C GLY A 191 -0.33 -11.18 47.76
N CYS A 192 0.09 -10.15 48.53
CA CYS A 192 1.36 -9.40 48.42
C CYS A 192 1.36 -8.17 49.38
N ASP A 193 1.62 -8.40 50.67
CA ASP A 193 1.44 -7.44 51.78
C ASP A 193 2.52 -6.34 51.96
N ALA A 194 3.35 -6.03 50.95
CA ALA A 194 4.29 -4.91 51.05
C ALA A 194 3.74 -3.60 50.47
N TRP A 195 2.90 -3.69 49.43
CA TRP A 195 2.28 -2.53 48.79
C TRP A 195 0.99 -2.08 49.46
N GLY A 196 0.30 -2.99 50.14
CA GLY A 196 -0.92 -2.68 50.91
C GLY A 196 -0.66 -1.64 51.98
N GLN A 197 0.36 -1.84 52.82
CA GLN A 197 0.73 -0.87 53.87
C GLN A 197 1.15 0.50 53.31
N VAL A 198 1.84 0.52 52.16
CA VAL A 198 2.26 1.76 51.49
C VAL A 198 1.05 2.54 50.96
N LEU A 199 0.06 1.83 50.41
CA LEU A 199 -1.16 2.42 49.89
C LEU A 199 -2.11 2.87 51.01
N ASP A 200 -2.20 2.10 52.11
CA ASP A 200 -2.98 2.47 53.30
C ASP A 200 -2.40 3.73 53.98
N GLU A 201 -1.06 3.85 54.10
CA GLU A 201 -0.40 5.07 54.62
C GLU A 201 -0.64 6.30 53.71
N LEU A 202 -0.67 6.10 52.38
CA LEU A 202 -0.98 7.13 51.39
C LEU A 202 -2.45 7.57 51.46
N GLU A 203 -3.37 6.63 51.65
CA GLU A 203 -4.80 6.90 51.76
C GLU A 203 -5.12 7.62 53.09
N THR A 204 -4.41 7.27 54.17
CA THR A 204 -4.51 7.96 55.47
C THR A 204 -3.96 9.40 55.41
N LEU A 205 -2.94 9.66 54.56
CA LEU A 205 -2.41 11.00 54.29
C LEU A 205 -3.37 11.87 53.47
N LEU A 206 -4.20 11.25 52.62
CA LEU A 206 -5.14 11.93 51.73
C LEU A 206 -6.53 12.16 52.36
N GLN A 207 -6.85 11.50 53.47
CA GLN A 207 -8.18 11.59 54.12
C GLN A 207 -8.23 12.30 55.49
N GLY A 208 -7.15 12.96 55.95
CA GLY A 208 -7.15 13.70 57.22
C GLY A 208 -7.68 15.15 57.10
N PRO A 209 -8.49 15.66 58.05
CA PRO A 209 -9.07 17.00 57.99
C PRO A 209 -8.03 18.09 58.30
N ASP A 210 -8.16 19.24 57.62
CA ASP A 210 -7.54 20.55 57.82
C ASP A 210 -6.41 20.65 58.88
N GLY A 211 -5.16 20.77 58.43
CA GLY A 211 -4.10 21.31 59.32
C GLY A 211 -2.65 20.86 59.17
N LYS A 212 -2.22 20.14 58.11
CA LYS A 212 -0.78 19.82 57.92
C LYS A 212 -0.11 20.74 56.90
N SER A 213 1.09 21.22 57.22
CA SER A 213 1.83 22.12 56.31
C SER A 213 2.45 21.35 55.14
N THR A 214 2.62 22.00 54.00
CA THR A 214 3.21 21.42 52.77
C THR A 214 4.60 20.81 53.01
N SER A 215 5.34 21.29 54.01
CA SER A 215 6.63 20.73 54.42
C SER A 215 6.52 19.33 55.01
N GLU A 216 5.49 19.07 55.83
CA GLU A 216 5.31 17.78 56.51
C GLU A 216 4.84 16.68 55.56
N ILE A 217 4.06 17.07 54.53
CA ILE A 217 3.63 16.18 53.44
C ILE A 217 4.85 15.78 52.59
N CYS A 218 5.72 16.73 52.25
CA CYS A 218 6.95 16.47 51.50
C CYS A 218 7.95 15.57 52.27
N GLU A 219 8.10 15.78 53.58
CA GLU A 219 8.97 14.95 54.43
C GLU A 219 8.45 13.50 54.51
N SER A 220 7.14 13.33 54.59
CA SER A 220 6.48 12.02 54.65
C SER A 220 6.59 11.27 53.31
N LEU A 221 6.43 11.96 52.18
CA LEU A 221 6.64 11.40 50.84
C LEU A 221 8.11 11.00 50.59
N ARG A 222 9.06 11.75 51.13
CA ARG A 222 10.49 11.43 51.03
C ARG A 222 10.85 10.13 51.76
N ARG A 223 10.32 9.93 52.97
CA ARG A 223 10.51 8.67 53.73
C ARG A 223 9.87 7.46 53.05
N LEU A 224 8.73 7.65 52.40
CA LEU A 224 8.05 6.61 51.62
C LEU A 224 8.88 6.20 50.39
N ARG A 225 9.49 7.18 49.71
CA ARG A 225 10.40 6.92 48.59
C ARG A 225 11.66 6.17 49.02
N GLU A 226 12.27 6.51 50.15
CA GLU A 226 13.44 5.78 50.67
C GLU A 226 13.12 4.32 51.03
N LYS A 227 11.96 4.05 51.62
CA LYS A 227 11.53 2.66 51.90
C LYS A 227 11.34 1.84 50.62
N ILE A 228 10.83 2.45 49.55
CA ILE A 228 10.65 1.81 48.24
C ILE A 228 12.01 1.53 47.58
N GLU A 229 12.97 2.46 47.65
CA GLU A 229 14.32 2.29 47.11
C GLU A 229 15.12 1.21 47.87
N ILE A 230 14.92 1.06 49.18
CA ILE A 230 15.56 0.00 49.99
C ILE A 230 14.96 -1.38 49.67
N SER A 231 13.64 -1.47 49.45
CA SER A 231 12.99 -2.74 49.07
C SER A 231 13.35 -3.21 47.65
N GLN A 232 13.77 -2.30 46.76
CA GLN A 232 14.24 -2.63 45.41
C GLN A 232 15.72 -3.02 45.36
N LYS A 233 16.50 -2.71 46.41
CA LYS A 233 17.93 -3.01 46.50
C LYS A 233 18.27 -4.42 47.00
N ASN A 234 17.33 -5.16 47.61
CA ASN A 234 17.57 -6.52 48.12
C ASN A 234 16.98 -7.60 47.21
N LYS A 235 17.49 -7.69 45.98
CA LYS A 235 17.37 -8.88 45.13
C LYS A 235 18.69 -9.13 44.40
N ASP A 236 19.69 -9.56 45.16
CA ASP A 236 20.86 -10.22 44.60
C ASP A 236 20.52 -11.67 44.27
N VAL A 237 20.68 -12.04 42.99
CA VAL A 237 21.25 -13.33 42.60
C VAL A 237 22.29 -13.03 41.54
N GLU A 238 23.46 -12.56 41.99
CA GLU A 238 24.72 -12.73 41.29
C GLU A 238 25.22 -14.16 41.54
N GLU A 239 25.08 -15.03 40.54
CA GLU A 239 26.06 -16.08 40.19
C GLU A 239 25.63 -16.78 38.89
N LEU A 240 25.76 -16.08 37.76
CA LEU A 240 25.85 -16.65 36.42
C LEU A 240 26.67 -15.66 35.59
N ILE A 241 27.99 -15.85 35.65
CA ILE A 241 29.01 -14.96 35.07
C ILE A 241 28.84 -14.87 33.54
N ASP A 242 28.82 -13.63 33.05
CA ASP A 242 29.26 -13.06 31.77
C ASP A 242 30.01 -13.96 30.74
N THR A 243 29.39 -15.03 30.23
CA THR A 243 29.93 -15.86 29.13
C THR A 243 29.28 -15.60 27.76
N ALA A 244 28.28 -14.73 27.69
CA ALA A 244 27.57 -14.44 26.45
C ALA A 244 28.50 -13.72 25.45
N GLY A 245 28.77 -14.36 24.30
CA GLY A 245 29.61 -13.80 23.24
C GLY A 245 31.11 -14.04 23.39
N LYS A 246 31.55 -14.92 24.31
CA LYS A 246 32.95 -15.35 24.45
C LYS A 246 33.07 -16.85 24.18
N ILE A 247 34.11 -17.26 23.47
CA ILE A 247 34.43 -18.68 23.21
C ILE A 247 35.89 -18.95 23.55
N ARG A 248 36.19 -20.13 24.08
CA ARG A 248 37.52 -20.65 24.34
C ARG A 248 37.88 -21.61 23.22
N LEU A 249 38.92 -21.26 22.47
CA LEU A 249 39.38 -21.98 21.29
C LEU A 249 40.93 -21.92 21.21
N ASP A 250 41.57 -23.07 21.04
CA ASP A 250 43.03 -23.29 21.18
C ASP A 250 43.62 -22.73 22.49
N GLY A 251 42.89 -22.91 23.61
CA GLY A 251 43.29 -22.42 24.93
C GLY A 251 43.24 -20.90 25.09
N LYS A 252 42.74 -20.17 24.10
CA LYS A 252 42.57 -18.71 24.13
C LYS A 252 41.09 -18.34 24.24
N ILE A 253 40.80 -17.33 25.04
CA ILE A 253 39.46 -16.74 25.10
C ILE A 253 39.36 -15.73 23.95
N LEU A 254 38.47 -15.99 23.00
CA LEU A 254 38.14 -15.15 21.88
C LEU A 254 36.76 -14.54 22.10
N GLU A 255 36.68 -13.21 22.03
CA GLU A 255 35.40 -12.51 22.01
C GLU A 255 34.84 -12.48 20.58
N ILE A 256 33.59 -12.92 20.43
CA ILE A 256 32.90 -12.93 19.15
C ILE A 256 32.57 -11.48 18.76
N PRO A 257 33.01 -11.00 17.58
CA PRO A 257 32.67 -9.67 17.08
C PRO A 257 31.15 -9.44 17.03
N PHE A 258 30.70 -8.25 17.42
CA PHE A 258 29.27 -7.94 17.54
C PHE A 258 28.53 -8.15 16.21
N GLY A 259 29.15 -7.77 15.09
CA GLY A 259 28.62 -7.93 13.74
C GLY A 259 28.45 -9.38 13.30
N LEU A 260 28.94 -10.36 14.07
CA LEU A 260 28.77 -11.79 13.84
C LEU A 260 27.77 -12.44 14.79
N LEU A 261 27.40 -11.78 15.90
CA LEU A 261 26.39 -12.31 16.83
C LEU A 261 25.05 -12.52 16.11
N GLY A 262 24.44 -13.70 16.29
CA GLY A 262 23.19 -14.08 15.65
C GLY A 262 23.27 -14.40 14.14
N LYS A 263 24.43 -14.23 13.49
CA LYS A 263 24.63 -14.65 12.10
C LYS A 263 24.87 -16.17 12.02
N PRO A 264 24.40 -16.82 10.94
CA PRO A 264 24.64 -18.25 10.74
C PRO A 264 26.11 -18.52 10.39
N ILE A 265 26.59 -19.71 10.77
CA ILE A 265 27.94 -20.19 10.46
C ILE A 265 27.92 -20.79 9.04
N PHE A 266 28.27 -20.01 8.02
CA PHE A 266 28.26 -20.46 6.63
C PHE A 266 29.43 -21.41 6.32
N LEU A 267 29.11 -22.63 5.89
CA LEU A 267 30.08 -23.69 5.55
C LEU A 267 31.10 -23.27 4.49
N GLU A 268 30.66 -22.46 3.53
CA GLU A 268 31.45 -21.95 2.40
C GLU A 268 32.67 -21.14 2.86
N LYS A 269 32.60 -20.48 4.03
CA LYS A 269 33.69 -19.68 4.59
C LYS A 269 34.82 -20.51 5.20
N PHE A 270 34.64 -21.83 5.34
CA PHE A 270 35.57 -22.75 5.99
C PHE A 270 36.19 -23.75 5.02
N SER A 271 36.69 -23.28 3.87
CA SER A 271 37.37 -24.12 2.89
C SER A 271 38.52 -24.92 3.54
N GLY A 272 38.50 -26.25 3.35
CA GLY A 272 39.49 -27.16 3.96
C GLY A 272 39.24 -27.57 5.42
N CYS A 273 38.18 -27.09 6.07
CA CYS A 273 37.73 -27.54 7.40
C CYS A 273 36.20 -27.55 7.61
N GLN A 274 35.43 -27.61 6.52
CA GLN A 274 33.94 -27.54 6.50
C GLN A 274 33.24 -28.59 7.39
N GLN A 275 33.91 -29.72 7.64
CA GLN A 275 33.41 -30.78 8.51
C GLN A 275 33.19 -30.32 9.96
N VAL A 276 33.89 -29.27 10.40
CA VAL A 276 33.76 -28.74 11.76
C VAL A 276 32.44 -27.94 11.91
N PRO A 277 32.18 -26.88 11.12
CA PRO A 277 30.87 -26.22 11.10
C PRO A 277 29.68 -27.15 10.80
N GLN A 278 29.83 -28.12 9.90
CA GLN A 278 28.77 -29.10 9.60
C GLN A 278 28.35 -29.88 10.84
N LYS A 279 29.32 -30.38 11.62
CA LYS A 279 29.03 -31.17 12.83
C LYS A 279 28.55 -30.30 13.98
N LEU A 280 29.03 -29.05 14.10
CA LEU A 280 28.46 -28.08 15.04
C LEU A 280 27.00 -27.77 14.72
N THR A 281 26.65 -27.65 13.43
CA THR A 281 25.27 -27.43 12.98
C THR A 281 24.38 -28.65 13.31
N MET A 282 24.89 -29.87 13.13
CA MET A 282 24.19 -31.10 13.54
C MET A 282 23.97 -31.20 15.06
N LEU A 283 24.83 -30.58 15.86
CA LEU A 283 24.68 -30.48 17.32
C LEU A 283 23.77 -29.32 17.76
N GLY A 284 23.16 -28.60 16.80
CA GLY A 284 22.23 -27.50 17.07
C GLY A 284 22.87 -26.11 17.13
N TYR A 285 24.20 -26.00 16.91
CA TYR A 285 24.90 -24.72 16.89
C TYR A 285 24.94 -24.16 15.46
N THR A 286 23.90 -23.40 15.12
CA THR A 286 23.72 -22.84 13.76
C THR A 286 24.26 -21.43 13.62
N LYS A 287 24.38 -20.70 14.74
CA LYS A 287 24.83 -19.30 14.81
C LYS A 287 26.03 -19.13 15.72
N TRP A 288 26.76 -18.03 15.53
CA TRP A 288 27.97 -17.73 16.32
C TRP A 288 27.70 -17.57 17.82
N ASN A 289 26.58 -16.97 18.21
CA ASN A 289 26.23 -16.76 19.62
C ASN A 289 25.62 -18.01 20.30
N GLU A 290 25.40 -19.08 19.54
CA GLU A 290 24.94 -20.37 20.06
C GLU A 290 26.13 -21.24 20.47
N LEU A 291 27.37 -20.88 20.06
CA LEU A 291 28.55 -21.67 20.37
C LEU A 291 28.84 -21.70 21.88
N PRO A 292 29.17 -22.88 22.44
CA PRO A 292 29.47 -23.02 23.86
C PRO A 292 30.78 -22.29 24.20
N PHE A 293 30.85 -21.79 25.44
CA PHE A 293 32.03 -21.08 25.94
C PHE A 293 33.30 -21.94 25.86
N ASP A 294 33.25 -23.24 26.15
CA ASP A 294 34.40 -24.15 26.02
C ASP A 294 34.34 -24.95 24.72
N LEU A 295 34.55 -24.27 23.59
CA LEU A 295 34.43 -24.85 22.27
C LEU A 295 35.53 -25.89 21.99
N ASP A 296 36.71 -25.75 22.60
CA ASP A 296 37.79 -26.74 22.50
C ASP A 296 37.38 -28.13 23.01
N GLU A 297 36.74 -28.17 24.18
CA GLU A 297 36.28 -29.43 24.78
C GLU A 297 35.15 -30.06 23.98
N GLU A 298 34.25 -29.26 23.39
CA GLU A 298 33.20 -29.76 22.51
C GLU A 298 33.75 -30.30 21.18
N LEU A 299 34.72 -29.63 20.57
CA LEU A 299 35.33 -30.09 19.32
C LEU A 299 36.11 -31.39 19.49
N LYS A 300 36.70 -31.64 20.66
CA LYS A 300 37.40 -32.91 20.98
C LYS A 300 36.45 -34.10 21.14
N LYS A 301 35.19 -33.86 21.55
CA LYS A 301 34.18 -34.93 21.71
C LYS A 301 33.59 -35.40 20.38
N ILE A 302 33.73 -34.62 19.31
CA ILE A 302 33.13 -34.91 18.01
C ILE A 302 34.00 -35.91 17.23
N ALA A 303 33.48 -37.13 17.04
CA ALA A 303 34.15 -38.18 16.28
C ALA A 303 34.51 -37.72 14.86
N GLY A 304 35.78 -37.90 14.46
CA GLY A 304 36.29 -37.58 13.13
C GLY A 304 36.80 -36.13 12.94
N ILE A 305 36.87 -35.32 14.00
CA ILE A 305 37.58 -34.03 13.98
C ILE A 305 38.97 -34.23 14.60
N GLY A 306 40.01 -34.25 13.77
CA GLY A 306 41.39 -34.40 14.23
C GLY A 306 42.05 -33.06 14.60
N PRO A 307 43.15 -33.07 15.39
CA PRO A 307 43.82 -31.85 15.86
C PRO A 307 44.33 -30.94 14.72
N LYS A 308 44.69 -31.51 13.56
CA LYS A 308 45.03 -30.74 12.35
C LYS A 308 43.82 -29.98 11.78
N THR A 309 42.63 -30.56 11.84
CA THR A 309 41.38 -29.93 11.37
C THR A 309 40.94 -28.84 12.33
N ILE A 310 41.09 -29.06 13.64
CA ILE A 310 40.84 -28.03 14.67
C ILE A 310 41.74 -26.83 14.43
N LYS A 311 43.06 -27.02 14.26
CA LYS A 311 43.98 -25.90 13.97
C LYS A 311 43.61 -25.09 12.73
N LYS A 312 43.17 -25.74 11.65
CA LYS A 312 42.68 -25.05 10.44
C LYS A 312 41.41 -24.25 10.70
N PHE A 313 40.50 -24.81 11.49
CA PHE A 313 39.27 -24.14 11.91
C PHE A 313 39.58 -22.91 12.77
N VAL A 314 40.48 -23.03 13.76
CA VAL A 314 40.91 -21.91 14.62
C VAL A 314 41.51 -20.77 13.80
N ALA A 315 42.42 -21.10 12.86
CA ALA A 315 43.01 -20.10 11.98
C ALA A 315 41.94 -19.35 11.16
N LYS A 316 40.96 -20.08 10.62
CA LYS A 316 39.88 -19.48 9.82
C LYS A 316 38.90 -18.65 10.65
N VAL A 317 38.58 -19.09 11.88
CA VAL A 317 37.80 -18.28 12.83
C VAL A 317 38.56 -16.98 13.16
N GLY A 318 39.89 -17.05 13.36
CA GLY A 318 40.74 -15.90 13.57
C GLY A 318 40.70 -14.89 12.41
N GLU A 319 40.80 -15.37 11.17
CA GLU A 319 40.67 -14.53 9.96
C GLU A 319 39.28 -13.88 9.87
N ILE A 320 38.20 -14.66 10.08
CA ILE A 320 36.83 -14.14 10.04
C ILE A 320 36.61 -13.08 11.13
N PHE A 321 37.18 -13.28 12.32
CA PHE A 321 37.08 -12.33 13.42
C PHE A 321 37.93 -11.08 13.15
N ALA A 322 39.10 -11.22 12.53
CA ALA A 322 39.93 -10.09 12.13
C ALA A 322 39.24 -9.24 11.05
N ASP A 323 38.68 -9.86 10.01
CA ASP A 323 37.92 -9.16 8.96
C ASP A 323 36.68 -8.46 9.54
N ALA A 324 35.95 -9.13 10.43
CA ALA A 324 34.80 -8.55 11.11
C ALA A 324 35.22 -7.37 12.01
N ARG A 325 36.31 -7.51 12.76
CA ARG A 325 36.86 -6.42 13.59
C ARG A 325 37.44 -5.28 12.76
N GLN A 326 37.98 -5.54 11.58
CA GLN A 326 38.48 -4.49 10.68
C GLN A 326 37.31 -3.75 10.00
N THR A 327 36.20 -4.46 9.73
CA THR A 327 34.93 -3.86 9.31
C THR A 327 34.32 -3.03 10.45
N GLU A 328 34.37 -3.52 11.70
CA GLU A 328 33.92 -2.80 12.91
C GLU A 328 34.86 -1.62 13.29
N ALA A 329 36.16 -1.71 13.01
CA ALA A 329 37.15 -0.65 13.28
C ALA A 329 37.07 0.50 12.27
N ASN A 330 36.73 0.21 11.01
CA ASN A 330 36.32 1.25 10.05
C ASN A 330 34.96 1.90 10.41
N ASP A 331 34.27 1.35 11.41
CA ASP A 331 32.94 1.72 11.87
C ASP A 331 32.95 2.05 13.39
N LEU A 332 34.08 2.60 13.90
CA LEU A 332 34.24 3.13 15.26
C LEU A 332 33.40 4.41 15.45
N ALA A 333 32.11 4.28 15.27
CA ALA A 333 31.16 5.35 15.41
C ALA A 333 30.63 5.41 16.85
N VAL A 334 30.70 6.58 17.50
CA VAL A 334 29.98 6.78 18.76
C VAL A 334 28.48 6.74 18.44
N LYS A 335 27.78 5.82 19.08
CA LYS A 335 26.35 5.62 18.88
C LYS A 335 25.59 6.48 19.89
N ILE A 336 24.66 7.28 19.39
CA ILE A 336 23.74 8.07 20.21
C ILE A 336 22.33 7.63 19.87
N SER A 337 21.49 7.41 20.88
CA SER A 337 20.16 6.85 20.73
C SER A 337 19.06 7.74 21.31
N LEU A 338 17.89 7.65 20.69
CA LEU A 338 16.62 8.17 21.19
C LEU A 338 15.54 7.09 20.94
N GLY A 339 15.14 6.39 21.99
CA GLY A 339 14.25 5.25 21.94
C GLY A 339 14.93 4.04 21.30
N LYS A 340 14.37 3.59 20.16
CA LYS A 340 14.96 2.52 19.33
C LYS A 340 15.89 3.06 18.24
N LEU A 341 15.99 4.37 18.11
CA LEU A 341 16.71 5.05 17.03
C LEU A 341 18.16 5.20 17.44
N GLN A 342 19.09 5.06 16.49
CA GLN A 342 20.52 5.22 16.72
C GLN A 342 21.15 6.02 15.59
N VAL A 343 21.95 7.02 15.94
CA VAL A 343 22.82 7.78 15.04
C VAL A 343 24.26 7.35 15.33
N CYS A 344 25.00 7.01 14.28
CA CYS A 344 26.41 6.65 14.33
C CYS A 344 27.28 7.87 13.96
N LEU A 345 28.04 8.38 14.93
CA LEU A 345 28.99 9.49 14.76
C LEU A 345 30.37 8.97 14.37
N PRO A 346 30.94 9.31 13.20
CA PRO A 346 32.30 8.89 12.85
C PRO A 346 33.31 9.35 13.90
N GLN A 347 34.26 8.50 14.29
CA GLN A 347 35.25 8.79 15.35
C GLN A 347 35.97 10.14 15.15
N GLU A 348 36.27 10.48 13.89
CA GLU A 348 36.91 11.75 13.47
C GLU A 348 36.08 13.01 13.80
N LYS A 349 34.77 12.85 14.00
CA LYS A 349 33.81 13.93 14.28
C LYS A 349 33.36 13.97 15.75
N VAL A 350 33.66 12.94 16.54
CA VAL A 350 33.24 12.80 17.94
C VAL A 350 33.86 13.86 18.86
N ALA A 351 35.08 14.30 18.56
CA ALA A 351 35.73 15.42 19.25
C ALA A 351 35.20 16.80 18.81
N GLY A 352 34.25 16.85 17.86
CA GLY A 352 33.62 18.07 17.39
C GLY A 352 32.78 18.74 18.48
N SER A 353 32.75 20.07 18.45
CA SER A 353 31.93 20.89 19.35
C SER A 353 30.44 20.73 19.04
N LEU A 354 29.59 20.69 20.06
CA LEU A 354 28.14 20.70 19.90
C LEU A 354 27.61 21.99 19.27
N THR A 355 28.39 23.07 19.28
CA THR A 355 28.07 24.32 18.55
C THR A 355 28.04 24.14 17.03
N GLN A 356 28.50 22.99 16.52
CA GLN A 356 28.36 22.60 15.11
C GLN A 356 26.94 22.11 14.79
N LEU A 357 26.13 21.77 15.80
CA LEU A 357 24.72 21.51 15.63
C LEU A 357 24.02 22.80 15.23
N LYS A 358 23.71 22.91 13.94
CA LYS A 358 22.86 23.95 13.40
C LYS A 358 21.63 23.26 12.86
N SER A 359 20.48 23.46 13.50
CA SER A 359 19.20 23.15 12.87
C SER A 359 18.82 24.31 11.96
N HIS A 360 18.24 24.00 10.81
CA HIS A 360 17.63 25.00 9.92
C HIS A 360 16.23 25.42 10.39
N GLN A 361 15.68 24.77 11.43
CA GLN A 361 14.32 24.98 11.88
C GLN A 361 14.18 25.40 13.34
N PHE A 362 15.04 24.89 14.21
CA PHE A 362 14.95 25.14 15.64
C PHE A 362 16.20 25.88 16.09
N ASP A 363 15.98 26.88 16.94
CA ASP A 363 17.09 27.44 17.67
C ASP A 363 17.49 26.44 18.74
N VAL A 364 18.50 25.62 18.45
CA VAL A 364 19.09 24.67 19.41
C VAL A 364 19.97 25.38 20.43
N THR A 365 20.27 26.66 20.26
CA THR A 365 21.14 27.45 21.15
C THR A 365 20.70 27.38 22.62
N PRO A 366 19.41 27.50 22.99
CA PRO A 366 18.97 27.38 24.38
C PRO A 366 19.26 26.00 24.98
N ALA A 367 19.10 24.93 24.20
CA ALA A 367 19.40 23.58 24.64
C ALA A 367 20.92 23.36 24.77
N LEU A 368 21.70 23.89 23.81
CA LEU A 368 23.16 23.85 23.83
C LEU A 368 23.76 24.65 24.99
N ASP A 369 23.16 25.78 25.35
CA ASP A 369 23.58 26.60 26.49
C ASP A 369 23.37 25.84 27.81
N ILE A 370 22.21 25.18 27.96
CA ILE A 370 21.92 24.32 29.12
C ILE A 370 22.90 23.14 29.17
N LEU A 371 23.15 22.47 28.04
CA LEU A 371 24.13 21.38 27.96
C LEU A 371 25.55 21.83 28.31
N SER A 372 25.98 22.98 27.80
CA SER A 372 27.29 23.58 28.09
C SER A 372 27.43 23.95 29.57
N ALA A 373 26.35 24.44 30.20
CA ALA A 373 26.31 24.77 31.62
C ALA A 373 26.43 23.53 32.52
N ILE A 374 25.94 22.37 32.09
CA ILE A 374 26.11 21.07 32.79
C ILE A 374 27.37 20.31 32.36
N GLY A 375 28.25 20.92 31.56
CA GLY A 375 29.56 20.38 31.19
C GLY A 375 29.59 19.54 29.91
N ILE A 376 28.49 19.44 29.17
CA ILE A 376 28.40 18.70 27.91
C ILE A 376 28.71 19.67 26.75
N ARG A 377 29.90 19.55 26.14
CA ARG A 377 30.41 20.54 25.15
C ARG A 377 30.75 19.95 23.79
N SER A 378 31.03 18.66 23.73
CA SER A 378 31.37 17.93 22.51
C SER A 378 30.38 16.78 22.25
N PHE A 379 30.41 16.24 21.03
CA PHE A 379 29.60 15.07 20.70
C PHE A 379 29.93 13.84 21.57
N ASN A 380 31.16 13.75 22.08
CA ASN A 380 31.59 12.69 22.99
C ASN A 380 30.98 12.79 24.39
N ASP A 381 30.57 13.99 24.78
CA ASP A 381 30.01 14.25 26.12
C ASP A 381 28.51 13.94 26.17
N LEU A 382 27.87 13.70 25.00
CA LEU A 382 26.47 13.33 24.94
C LEU A 382 26.27 11.90 25.48
N PRO A 383 25.21 11.66 26.28
CA PRO A 383 24.92 10.32 26.74
C PRO A 383 24.50 9.43 25.56
N TYR A 384 24.86 8.15 25.65
CA TYR A 384 24.45 7.13 24.68
C TYR A 384 22.91 7.09 24.47
N LYS A 385 22.12 7.39 25.51
CA LYS A 385 20.66 7.59 25.43
C LYS A 385 20.33 9.04 25.73
N LEU A 386 19.83 9.77 24.76
CA LEU A 386 19.49 11.19 24.92
C LEU A 386 18.32 11.40 25.87
N GLU A 387 17.47 10.40 26.11
CA GLU A 387 16.41 10.47 27.13
C GLU A 387 16.95 10.71 28.54
N ASN A 388 18.22 10.37 28.79
CA ASN A 388 18.88 10.65 30.07
C ASN A 388 19.07 12.16 30.29
N LEU A 389 18.93 12.98 29.24
CA LEU A 389 18.89 14.44 29.34
C LEU A 389 17.54 14.96 29.84
N GLY A 390 16.52 14.09 29.96
CA GLY A 390 15.15 14.45 30.39
C GLY A 390 15.05 15.11 31.76
N GLN A 391 16.09 15.01 32.58
CA GLN A 391 16.18 15.68 33.88
C GLN A 391 16.60 17.16 33.77
N TRP A 392 17.21 17.57 32.65
CA TRP A 392 17.68 18.93 32.40
C TRP A 392 16.97 19.60 31.23
N LEU A 393 16.51 18.82 30.25
CA LEU A 393 15.88 19.31 29.03
C LEU A 393 14.45 18.75 28.89
N PRO A 394 13.47 19.58 28.49
CA PRO A 394 12.17 19.11 28.04
C PRO A 394 12.29 18.14 26.86
N LYS A 395 11.37 17.18 26.76
CA LYS A 395 11.38 16.16 25.68
C LYS A 395 11.50 16.74 24.27
N PHE A 396 10.91 17.92 24.02
CA PHE A 396 10.99 18.56 22.69
C PHE A 396 12.42 19.05 22.37
N GLN A 397 13.18 19.57 23.34
CA GLN A 397 14.56 20.01 23.13
C GLN A 397 15.52 18.83 22.93
N ILE A 398 15.27 17.71 23.62
CA ILE A 398 15.99 16.45 23.38
C ILE A 398 15.78 15.98 21.94
N PHE A 399 14.55 16.11 21.44
CA PHE A 399 14.24 15.81 20.05
C PHE A 399 14.94 16.78 19.08
N GLU A 400 14.96 18.08 19.36
CA GLU A 400 15.68 19.09 18.55
C GLU A 400 17.20 18.81 18.46
N ILE A 401 17.81 18.34 19.55
CA ILE A 401 19.22 17.91 19.56
C ILE A 401 19.40 16.65 18.70
N PHE A 402 18.53 15.65 18.87
CA PHE A 402 18.60 14.41 18.08
C PHE A 402 18.38 14.66 16.58
N ASP A 403 17.44 15.54 16.24
CA ASP A 403 17.18 15.96 14.87
C ASP A 403 18.37 16.74 14.27
N SER A 404 18.98 17.62 15.05
CA SER A 404 20.21 18.31 14.64
C SER A 404 21.38 17.33 14.42
N LEU A 405 21.49 16.27 15.23
CA LEU A 405 22.45 15.19 15.00
C LEU A 405 22.12 14.42 13.71
N CYS A 406 20.85 14.08 13.51
CA CYS A 406 20.37 13.40 12.31
C CYS A 406 20.65 14.21 11.03
N SER A 407 20.45 15.53 11.04
CA SER A 407 20.71 16.36 9.86
C SER A 407 22.21 16.43 9.53
N VAL A 408 23.06 16.62 10.54
CA VAL A 408 24.53 16.68 10.40
C VAL A 408 25.11 15.32 9.96
N PHE A 409 24.54 14.20 10.42
CA PHE A 409 25.06 12.85 10.19
C PHE A 409 24.13 11.94 9.36
N SER A 410 23.17 12.53 8.63
CA SER A 410 22.10 11.85 7.85
C SER A 410 22.61 10.78 6.88
N LYS A 411 23.84 10.94 6.37
CA LYS A 411 24.51 9.99 5.47
C LYS A 411 24.89 8.66 6.13
N ASN A 412 24.94 8.59 7.46
CA ASN A 412 25.36 7.40 8.22
C ASN A 412 24.20 6.58 8.79
N LEU A 413 22.96 7.04 8.63
CA LEU A 413 21.78 6.25 9.02
C LEU A 413 21.52 5.16 7.97
N THR A 414 21.09 3.97 8.41
CA THR A 414 20.62 2.94 7.48
C THR A 414 19.23 3.32 6.96
N LEU A 415 18.88 2.81 5.77
CA LEU A 415 17.54 3.01 5.19
C LEU A 415 16.43 2.53 6.13
N GLU A 416 16.67 1.41 6.83
CA GLU A 416 15.77 0.86 7.84
C GLU A 416 15.52 1.83 9.00
N SER A 417 16.59 2.39 9.57
CA SER A 417 16.47 3.35 10.68
C SER A 417 15.71 4.61 10.28
N ARG A 418 15.92 5.10 9.04
CA ARG A 418 15.19 6.26 8.50
C ARG A 418 13.70 5.98 8.30
N ILE A 419 13.35 4.80 7.81
CA ILE A 419 11.95 4.37 7.67
C ILE A 419 11.29 4.21 9.04
N GLN A 420 11.96 3.56 9.99
CA GLN A 420 11.46 3.40 11.37
C GLN A 420 11.23 4.73 12.07
N PHE A 421 12.16 5.68 11.91
CA PHE A 421 11.99 7.05 12.40
C PHE A 421 10.73 7.70 11.81
N THR A 422 10.58 7.63 10.49
CA THR A 422 9.44 8.22 9.79
C THR A 422 8.12 7.65 10.30
N ILE A 423 8.03 6.33 10.49
CA ILE A 423 6.85 5.69 11.07
C ILE A 423 6.59 6.20 12.49
N SER A 424 7.61 6.24 13.36
CA SER A 424 7.45 6.73 14.72
C SER A 424 6.93 8.17 14.74
N SER A 425 7.49 9.05 13.91
CA SER A 425 7.05 10.44 13.78
C SER A 425 5.60 10.55 13.31
N ILE A 426 5.17 9.72 12.36
CA ILE A 426 3.77 9.65 11.93
C ILE A 426 2.89 9.27 13.12
N LEU A 427 3.25 8.24 13.88
CA LEU A 427 2.47 7.79 15.03
C LEU A 427 2.42 8.82 16.15
N ASP A 428 3.50 9.54 16.41
CA ASP A 428 3.54 10.61 17.41
C ASP A 428 2.65 11.79 17.00
N ILE A 429 2.61 12.15 15.72
CA ILE A 429 1.67 13.16 15.19
C ILE A 429 0.22 12.71 15.38
N VAL A 430 -0.08 11.45 15.05
CA VAL A 430 -1.42 10.87 15.19
C VAL A 430 -1.86 10.82 16.66
N ASN A 431 -0.97 10.38 17.55
CA ASN A 431 -1.26 10.18 18.98
C ASN A 431 -1.32 11.49 19.77
N SER A 432 -0.46 12.46 19.44
CA SER A 432 -0.45 13.74 20.14
C SER A 432 -1.73 14.55 19.89
N ARG A 433 -2.36 14.40 18.72
CA ARG A 433 -3.56 15.14 18.29
C ARG A 433 -3.45 16.68 18.40
N LYS A 434 -2.24 17.22 18.53
CA LYS A 434 -1.98 18.66 18.74
C LYS A 434 -1.97 19.47 17.44
N CYS A 435 -1.81 18.82 16.28
CA CYS A 435 -1.66 19.51 15.01
C CYS A 435 -3.00 20.03 14.46
N LYS A 436 -3.04 21.29 14.00
CA LYS A 436 -4.24 21.90 13.42
C LYS A 436 -4.68 21.12 12.17
N GLY A 437 -5.91 20.59 12.18
CA GLY A 437 -6.49 19.83 11.08
C GLY A 437 -6.27 18.30 11.11
N ILE A 438 -5.56 17.77 12.12
CA ILE A 438 -5.33 16.32 12.26
C ILE A 438 -6.64 15.53 12.37
N GLN A 439 -7.65 16.05 13.09
CA GLN A 439 -8.94 15.36 13.25
C GLN A 439 -9.64 15.12 11.91
N ARG A 440 -9.59 16.11 11.00
CA ARG A 440 -10.16 15.99 9.66
C ARG A 440 -9.43 14.91 8.86
N VAL A 441 -8.10 14.88 8.93
CA VAL A 441 -7.28 13.86 8.26
C VAL A 441 -7.54 12.47 8.82
N LEU A 442 -7.59 12.31 10.15
CA LEU A 442 -7.89 11.05 10.80
C LEU A 442 -9.29 10.54 10.40
N SER A 443 -10.31 11.41 10.39
CA SER A 443 -11.66 11.00 9.98
C SER A 443 -11.69 10.46 8.53
N ILE A 444 -10.94 11.07 7.61
CA ILE A 444 -10.82 10.62 6.22
C ILE A 444 -10.14 9.24 6.18
N LEU A 445 -9.05 9.06 6.92
CA LEU A 445 -8.30 7.81 6.95
C LEU A 445 -9.09 6.69 7.64
N GLU A 446 -9.78 6.96 8.75
CA GLU A 446 -10.67 6.01 9.44
C GLU A 446 -11.79 5.56 8.51
N THR A 447 -12.42 6.49 7.78
CA THR A 447 -13.47 6.15 6.80
C THR A 447 -12.92 5.24 5.71
N LYS A 448 -11.75 5.58 5.15
CA LYS A 448 -11.11 4.76 4.11
C LYS A 448 -10.76 3.36 4.65
N PHE A 449 -10.26 3.29 5.87
CA PHE A 449 -9.88 2.06 6.55
C PHE A 449 -11.08 1.14 6.81
N HIS A 450 -12.18 1.66 7.35
CA HIS A 450 -13.40 0.89 7.56
C HIS A 450 -14.01 0.39 6.24
N MET A 451 -14.03 1.24 5.20
CA MET A 451 -14.48 0.83 3.87
C MET A 451 -13.66 -0.34 3.29
N LEU A 452 -12.34 -0.37 3.55
CA LEU A 452 -11.47 -1.48 3.16
C LEU A 452 -11.76 -2.76 3.95
N GLN A 453 -12.05 -2.65 5.25
CA GLN A 453 -12.43 -3.80 6.08
C GLN A 453 -13.77 -4.43 5.63
N ASP A 454 -14.69 -3.63 5.12
CA ASP A 454 -15.96 -4.08 4.54
C ASP A 454 -15.81 -4.75 3.15
N LYS A 455 -14.58 -5.13 2.76
CA LYS A 455 -14.19 -5.72 1.47
C LYS A 455 -14.55 -4.86 0.24
N LYS A 456 -14.77 -3.56 0.42
CA LYS A 456 -14.89 -2.61 -0.69
C LYS A 456 -13.50 -2.03 -0.97
N ASN A 457 -13.18 -1.80 -2.25
CA ASN A 457 -12.00 -1.03 -2.64
C ASN A 457 -12.44 0.43 -2.88
N PRO A 458 -12.54 1.28 -1.84
CA PRO A 458 -13.07 2.62 -1.98
C PRO A 458 -12.18 3.48 -2.87
N SER A 459 -12.77 4.10 -3.88
CA SER A 459 -12.10 5.13 -4.64
C SER A 459 -12.04 6.43 -3.84
N LEU A 460 -11.13 7.34 -4.21
CA LEU A 460 -11.11 8.69 -3.66
C LEU A 460 -12.46 9.41 -3.86
N LYS A 461 -13.21 9.06 -4.91
CA LYS A 461 -14.55 9.59 -5.17
C LYS A 461 -15.55 9.10 -4.12
N ASP A 462 -15.47 7.83 -3.70
CA ASP A 462 -16.34 7.27 -2.67
C ASP A 462 -16.09 7.92 -1.31
N ILE A 463 -14.82 8.14 -0.97
CA ILE A 463 -14.43 8.87 0.23
C ILE A 463 -14.92 10.31 0.13
N GLY A 464 -14.68 10.98 -1.01
CA GLY A 464 -15.17 12.33 -1.26
C GLY A 464 -16.69 12.45 -1.08
N ASN A 465 -17.45 11.47 -1.58
CA ASN A 465 -18.89 11.40 -1.40
C ASN A 465 -19.30 11.28 0.07
N VAL A 466 -18.52 10.64 0.96
CA VAL A 466 -18.79 10.59 2.41
C VAL A 466 -18.56 11.96 3.07
N PHE A 467 -17.58 12.72 2.59
CA PHE A 467 -17.24 14.04 3.13
C PHE A 467 -17.91 15.21 2.39
N GLY A 468 -18.71 14.93 1.35
CA GLY A 468 -19.35 15.97 0.53
C GLY A 468 -18.35 16.82 -0.27
N ILE A 469 -17.17 16.27 -0.57
CA ILE A 469 -16.09 16.94 -1.32
C ILE A 469 -15.66 16.09 -2.52
N SER A 470 -14.94 16.67 -3.48
CA SER A 470 -14.39 15.87 -4.58
C SER A 470 -13.30 14.92 -4.07
N GLY A 471 -13.13 13.77 -4.72
CA GLY A 471 -12.02 12.86 -4.39
C GLY A 471 -10.64 13.50 -4.59
N GLU A 472 -10.55 14.45 -5.51
CA GLU A 472 -9.38 15.30 -5.70
C GLU A 472 -9.13 16.19 -4.47
N ARG A 473 -10.17 16.78 -3.89
CA ARG A 473 -10.04 17.56 -2.66
C ARG A 473 -9.62 16.70 -1.47
N VAL A 474 -10.10 15.45 -1.36
CA VAL A 474 -9.63 14.48 -0.37
C VAL A 474 -8.12 14.28 -0.48
N ARG A 475 -7.63 14.02 -1.71
CA ARG A 475 -6.19 13.85 -2.00
C ARG A 475 -5.40 15.09 -1.60
N GLN A 476 -5.89 16.28 -1.94
CA GLN A 476 -5.23 17.55 -1.58
C GLN A 476 -5.18 17.78 -0.07
N ILE A 477 -6.24 17.47 0.68
CA ILE A 477 -6.27 17.61 2.14
C ILE A 477 -5.20 16.71 2.78
N LEU A 478 -5.18 15.43 2.41
CA LEU A 478 -4.18 14.48 2.90
C LEU A 478 -2.77 14.93 2.51
N ALA A 479 -2.56 15.27 1.24
CA ALA A 479 -1.27 15.68 0.74
C ALA A 479 -0.77 16.96 1.42
N ARG A 480 -1.57 18.03 1.47
CA ARG A 480 -1.18 19.31 2.11
C ARG A 480 -0.89 19.13 3.59
N PHE A 481 -1.70 18.35 4.32
CA PHE A 481 -1.48 18.10 5.74
C PHE A 481 -0.16 17.37 5.97
N TRP A 482 0.00 16.18 5.39
CA TRP A 482 1.20 15.37 5.62
C TRP A 482 2.45 16.03 5.08
N ARG A 483 2.36 16.74 3.95
CA ARG A 483 3.45 17.57 3.48
C ARG A 483 3.75 18.72 4.43
N ARG A 484 2.78 19.39 5.04
CA ARG A 484 3.09 20.45 6.02
C ARG A 484 3.72 19.89 7.30
N GLU A 485 3.20 18.79 7.82
CA GLU A 485 3.69 18.20 9.07
C GLU A 485 5.01 17.43 8.89
N LEU A 486 5.28 16.90 7.68
CA LEU A 486 6.46 16.09 7.38
C LEU A 486 7.45 16.73 6.38
N LEU A 487 7.13 17.78 5.60
CA LEU A 487 8.14 18.56 4.83
C LEU A 487 8.96 19.51 5.71
N ARG A 488 9.03 19.24 7.00
CA ARG A 488 10.16 19.72 7.77
C ARG A 488 11.43 19.04 7.19
N PRO A 489 12.59 19.70 7.04
CA PRO A 489 13.90 19.07 6.80
C PRO A 489 14.18 17.78 7.61
N ASP A 490 13.42 17.57 8.68
CA ASP A 490 13.37 16.43 9.60
C ASP A 490 12.82 15.11 8.99
N CYS A 491 12.23 15.10 7.78
CA CYS A 491 11.81 13.83 7.17
C CYS A 491 12.84 13.27 6.19
N PHE A 492 13.21 12.02 6.43
CA PHE A 492 14.06 11.26 5.54
C PHE A 492 13.38 10.87 4.23
N MET A 493 12.16 11.37 3.92
CA MET A 493 11.34 10.88 2.81
C MET A 493 12.05 10.97 1.47
N GLU A 494 12.68 12.10 1.15
CA GLU A 494 13.42 12.25 -0.11
C GLU A 494 14.62 11.30 -0.17
N SER A 495 15.41 11.20 0.92
CA SER A 495 16.52 10.25 1.00
C SER A 495 16.07 8.78 0.94
N ILE A 496 14.92 8.44 1.53
CA ILE A 496 14.32 7.10 1.49
C ILE A 496 13.92 6.79 0.05
N ILE A 497 13.27 7.73 -0.65
CA ILE A 497 12.88 7.58 -2.05
C ILE A 497 14.12 7.40 -2.92
N ASP A 498 15.16 8.21 -2.74
CA ASP A 498 16.40 8.13 -3.50
C ASP A 498 17.11 6.79 -3.30
N ASP A 499 17.20 6.30 -2.06
CA ASP A 499 17.83 5.01 -1.81
C ASP A 499 16.98 3.85 -2.35
N ILE A 500 15.65 3.94 -2.26
CA ILE A 500 14.77 2.96 -2.90
C ILE A 500 14.97 2.96 -4.42
N ASN A 501 15.05 4.14 -5.04
CA ASN A 501 15.33 4.29 -6.47
C ASN A 501 16.70 3.72 -6.85
N ARG A 502 17.75 3.95 -6.05
CA ARG A 502 19.08 3.34 -6.24
C ARG A 502 19.05 1.82 -6.15
N LEU A 503 18.13 1.28 -5.36
CA LEU A 503 17.88 -0.16 -5.25
C LEU A 503 16.91 -0.69 -6.33
N GLY A 504 16.63 0.12 -7.35
CA GLY A 504 15.76 -0.23 -8.48
C GLY A 504 14.27 -0.06 -8.20
N GLY A 505 13.90 0.63 -7.12
CA GLY A 505 12.52 1.03 -6.85
C GLY A 505 11.67 0.00 -6.12
N LEU A 506 12.24 -1.10 -5.62
CA LEU A 506 11.52 -2.21 -4.97
C LEU A 506 12.29 -2.72 -3.74
N ILE A 507 11.67 -2.66 -2.55
CA ILE A 507 12.28 -3.22 -1.33
C ILE A 507 11.25 -4.00 -0.49
N PRO A 508 11.57 -5.21 0.01
CA PRO A 508 10.69 -5.94 0.91
C PRO A 508 10.58 -5.25 2.28
N LEU A 509 9.36 -5.10 2.78
CA LEU A 509 9.02 -4.56 4.10
C LEU A 509 9.57 -5.41 5.27
N GLU A 510 9.85 -6.70 5.03
CA GLU A 510 10.48 -7.57 6.04
C GLU A 510 11.88 -7.10 6.46
N HIS A 511 12.55 -6.27 5.64
CA HIS A 511 13.83 -5.64 5.97
C HIS A 511 13.67 -4.41 6.88
N PHE A 512 12.43 -4.01 7.21
CA PHE A 512 12.14 -2.82 8.01
C PHE A 512 11.50 -3.18 9.36
N GLY A 513 11.66 -4.40 9.87
CA GLY A 513 11.20 -4.79 11.21
C GLY A 513 9.68 -5.02 11.36
N THR A 514 9.21 -5.14 12.59
CA THR A 514 7.82 -5.56 12.92
C THR A 514 6.74 -4.51 12.62
N GLY A 515 7.11 -3.31 12.17
CA GLY A 515 6.22 -2.16 12.03
C GLY A 515 5.19 -2.24 10.90
N PHE A 516 5.43 -3.10 9.89
CA PHE A 516 4.58 -3.25 8.69
C PHE A 516 4.11 -4.70 8.46
N LYS A 517 3.91 -5.47 9.54
CA LYS A 517 3.47 -6.86 9.42
C LYS A 517 1.99 -7.01 9.06
N ASP A 518 1.16 -6.00 9.33
CA ASP A 518 -0.28 -6.10 9.13
C ASP A 518 -0.99 -4.73 9.06
N LEU A 519 -1.32 -4.28 7.85
CA LEU A 519 -2.16 -3.08 7.66
C LEU A 519 -3.62 -3.27 8.10
N SER A 520 -4.00 -4.43 8.65
CA SER A 520 -5.27 -4.56 9.40
C SER A 520 -5.30 -3.71 10.66
N ARG A 521 -4.17 -3.11 11.06
CA ARG A 521 -4.08 -2.11 12.12
C ARG A 521 -4.12 -0.71 11.54
N PHE A 522 -4.97 0.13 12.12
CA PHE A 522 -5.20 1.49 11.65
C PHE A 522 -3.91 2.34 11.62
N GLU A 523 -3.03 2.15 12.60
CA GLU A 523 -1.74 2.84 12.72
C GLU A 523 -0.81 2.55 11.54
N GLN A 524 -0.73 1.28 11.13
CA GLN A 524 0.11 0.88 9.99
C GLN A 524 -0.53 1.35 8.67
N PHE A 525 -1.86 1.29 8.58
CA PHE A 525 -2.60 1.82 7.43
C PHE A 525 -2.32 3.31 7.22
N ILE A 526 -2.33 4.12 8.29
CA ILE A 526 -1.95 5.53 8.21
C ILE A 526 -0.54 5.66 7.64
N ALA A 527 0.44 4.92 8.17
CA ALA A 527 1.82 5.00 7.69
C ALA A 527 1.94 4.69 6.18
N GLY A 528 1.19 3.69 5.69
CA GLY A 528 1.13 3.40 4.25
C GLY A 528 0.49 4.52 3.43
N GLU A 529 -0.57 5.15 3.93
CA GLU A 529 -1.21 6.29 3.27
C GLU A 529 -0.32 7.53 3.25
N VAL A 530 0.47 7.74 4.30
CA VAL A 530 1.48 8.81 4.32
C VAL A 530 2.55 8.53 3.28
N PHE A 531 3.11 7.31 3.21
CA PHE A 531 4.07 6.96 2.17
C PHE A 531 3.52 7.23 0.76
N ASN A 532 2.25 6.88 0.51
CA ASN A 532 1.58 7.14 -0.77
C ASN A 532 1.57 8.64 -1.14
N VAL A 533 1.39 9.55 -0.17
CA VAL A 533 1.40 11.01 -0.39
C VAL A 533 2.74 11.51 -0.93
N PHE A 534 3.83 10.85 -0.55
CA PHE A 534 5.19 11.18 -0.97
C PHE A 534 5.67 10.36 -2.18
N GLY A 535 4.80 9.55 -2.79
CA GLY A 535 5.16 8.76 -3.97
C GLY A 535 5.79 7.40 -3.65
N LEU A 536 5.69 6.93 -2.41
CA LEU A 536 6.04 5.57 -2.03
C LEU A 536 4.78 4.72 -1.88
N THR A 537 4.65 3.71 -2.72
CA THR A 537 3.51 2.78 -2.65
C THR A 537 3.83 1.62 -1.72
N VAL A 538 2.96 1.43 -0.72
CA VAL A 538 2.97 0.21 0.11
C VAL A 538 2.08 -0.84 -0.53
N VAL A 539 2.67 -1.91 -1.04
CA VAL A 539 1.96 -3.07 -1.56
C VAL A 539 1.79 -4.06 -0.41
N VAL A 540 0.64 -3.90 0.25
CA VAL A 540 0.25 -4.52 1.53
C VAL A 540 0.32 -6.03 1.52
N GLN A 541 -0.29 -6.64 0.51
CA GLN A 541 -0.38 -8.10 0.40
C GLN A 541 1.01 -8.72 0.21
N ASP A 542 1.93 -7.94 -0.37
CA ASP A 542 3.25 -8.39 -0.80
C ASP A 542 4.38 -7.99 0.13
N SER A 543 4.04 -7.31 1.23
CA SER A 543 5.03 -6.74 2.15
C SER A 543 6.11 -6.00 1.36
N LEU A 544 5.73 -5.10 0.45
CA LEU A 544 6.68 -4.41 -0.43
C LEU A 544 6.48 -2.89 -0.40
N LEU A 545 7.59 -2.16 -0.39
CA LEU A 545 7.64 -0.71 -0.55
C LEU A 545 8.24 -0.40 -1.93
N THR A 546 7.56 0.41 -2.72
CA THR A 546 8.00 0.72 -4.09
C THR A 546 7.83 2.17 -4.47
N THR A 547 8.76 2.69 -5.27
CA THR A 547 8.63 3.96 -5.99
C THR A 547 8.01 3.79 -7.38
N LEU A 548 7.78 2.55 -7.83
CA LEU A 548 7.17 2.28 -9.13
C LEU A 548 5.72 2.76 -9.14
N THR A 549 5.30 3.35 -10.27
CA THR A 549 3.89 3.66 -10.45
C THR A 549 3.09 2.37 -10.58
N LYS A 550 1.76 2.45 -10.38
CA LYS A 550 0.86 1.31 -10.59
C LYS A 550 0.98 0.73 -12.00
N GLY A 551 1.26 1.57 -13.00
CA GLY A 551 1.47 1.14 -14.39
C GLY A 551 2.78 0.39 -14.58
N ASP A 552 3.87 0.92 -14.01
CA ASP A 552 5.20 0.30 -14.12
C ASP A 552 5.25 -1.04 -13.40
N TYR A 553 4.69 -1.09 -12.19
CA TYR A 553 4.57 -2.33 -11.42
C TYR A 553 3.73 -3.38 -12.19
N GLY A 554 2.60 -2.98 -12.77
CA GLY A 554 1.80 -3.85 -13.64
C GLY A 554 2.56 -4.35 -14.87
N THR A 555 3.42 -3.51 -15.45
CA THR A 555 4.28 -3.89 -16.58
C THR A 555 5.28 -4.97 -16.19
N VAL A 556 5.93 -4.83 -15.03
CA VAL A 556 6.84 -5.86 -14.49
C VAL A 556 6.12 -7.19 -14.30
N LEU A 557 4.91 -7.17 -13.72
CA LEU A 557 4.12 -8.38 -13.52
C LEU A 557 3.67 -9.02 -14.84
N ASN A 558 3.28 -8.22 -15.83
CA ASN A 558 2.87 -8.72 -17.15
C ASN A 558 4.04 -9.34 -17.93
N GLU A 559 5.23 -8.76 -17.83
CA GLU A 559 6.44 -9.34 -18.42
C GLU A 559 6.79 -10.67 -17.77
N LEU A 560 6.71 -10.73 -16.44
CA LEU A 560 6.92 -11.96 -15.71
C LEU A 560 5.90 -13.04 -16.10
N GLU A 561 4.62 -12.68 -16.20
CA GLU A 561 3.56 -13.58 -16.65
C GLU A 561 3.83 -14.08 -18.08
N THR A 562 4.29 -13.20 -18.99
CA THR A 562 4.64 -13.55 -20.37
C THR A 562 5.83 -14.52 -20.42
N GLU A 563 6.87 -14.28 -19.63
CA GLU A 563 8.04 -15.16 -19.57
C GLU A 563 7.69 -16.52 -18.98
N LEU A 564 6.85 -16.58 -17.94
CA LEU A 564 6.34 -17.84 -17.42
C LEU A 564 5.46 -18.58 -18.42
N GLN A 565 4.65 -17.87 -19.21
CA GLN A 565 3.83 -18.46 -20.29
C GLN A 565 4.68 -19.02 -21.44
N SER A 566 5.89 -18.47 -21.64
CA SER A 566 6.83 -18.96 -22.66
C SER A 566 7.56 -20.24 -22.27
N VAL A 567 7.41 -20.69 -21.02
CA VAL A 567 8.02 -21.94 -20.55
C VAL A 567 7.30 -23.13 -21.20
N ASP A 568 8.03 -23.88 -22.00
CA ASP A 568 7.50 -25.03 -22.75
C ASP A 568 7.08 -26.22 -21.88
N VAL A 569 7.55 -26.27 -20.63
CA VAL A 569 7.34 -27.38 -19.69
C VAL A 569 6.50 -26.91 -18.50
N LEU A 570 5.31 -27.49 -18.35
CA LEU A 570 4.45 -27.44 -17.17
C LEU A 570 4.35 -28.85 -16.55
N PRO A 571 4.19 -28.97 -15.23
CA PRO A 571 4.30 -27.89 -14.25
C PRO A 571 5.72 -27.31 -14.20
N ILE A 572 5.84 -25.98 -14.12
CA ILE A 572 7.11 -25.25 -14.04
C ILE A 572 7.80 -25.60 -12.72
N ASN A 573 9.06 -26.02 -12.77
CA ASN A 573 9.83 -26.27 -11.56
C ASN A 573 10.11 -24.96 -10.82
N LYS A 574 10.10 -25.00 -9.49
CA LYS A 574 10.49 -23.89 -8.61
C LYS A 574 11.81 -23.22 -9.03
N ALA A 575 12.83 -24.00 -9.36
CA ALA A 575 14.14 -23.48 -9.76
C ALA A 575 14.07 -22.63 -11.04
N VAL A 576 13.22 -23.03 -12.00
CA VAL A 576 13.00 -22.29 -13.25
C VAL A 576 12.26 -20.98 -12.97
N VAL A 577 11.26 -20.99 -12.09
CA VAL A 577 10.58 -19.76 -11.65
C VAL A 577 11.57 -18.80 -10.98
N GLU A 578 12.43 -19.32 -10.10
CA GLU A 578 13.47 -18.55 -9.42
C GLU A 578 14.47 -17.91 -10.40
N GLU A 579 14.87 -18.65 -11.43
CA GLU A 579 15.76 -18.18 -12.48
C GLU A 579 15.11 -17.09 -13.36
N ILE A 580 13.85 -17.28 -13.78
CA ILE A 580 13.09 -16.30 -14.56
C ILE A 580 12.97 -14.99 -13.78
N VAL A 581 12.56 -15.05 -12.50
CA VAL A 581 12.45 -13.85 -11.67
C VAL A 581 13.82 -13.19 -11.51
N LYS A 582 14.89 -13.96 -11.26
CA LYS A 582 16.25 -13.43 -11.13
C LYS A 582 16.70 -12.71 -12.41
N SER A 583 16.47 -13.32 -13.57
CA SER A 583 16.81 -12.78 -14.88
C SER A 583 16.06 -11.47 -15.17
N LEU A 584 14.75 -11.44 -14.92
CA LEU A 584 13.92 -10.24 -15.08
C LEU A 584 14.41 -9.10 -14.17
N MET A 585 14.66 -9.41 -12.89
CA MET A 585 15.16 -8.44 -11.91
C MET A 585 16.50 -7.84 -12.35
N SER A 586 17.45 -8.67 -12.79
CA SER A 586 18.76 -8.20 -13.26
C SER A 586 18.66 -7.32 -14.51
N ARG A 587 17.84 -7.71 -15.49
CA ARG A 587 17.63 -6.93 -16.73
C ARG A 587 16.98 -5.58 -16.50
N ARG A 588 16.09 -5.49 -15.49
CA ARG A 588 15.45 -4.25 -15.06
C ARG A 588 16.31 -3.40 -14.13
N GLY A 589 17.49 -3.87 -13.74
CA GLY A 589 18.39 -3.16 -12.82
C GLY A 589 17.88 -3.14 -11.38
N PHE A 590 17.01 -4.07 -11.00
CA PHE A 590 16.48 -4.17 -9.64
C PHE A 590 17.49 -4.80 -8.69
N HIS A 591 17.55 -4.28 -7.47
CA HIS A 591 18.47 -4.83 -6.46
C HIS A 591 18.04 -6.25 -6.04
N PRO A 592 18.99 -7.18 -5.78
CA PRO A 592 18.67 -8.56 -5.40
C PRO A 592 17.78 -8.71 -4.17
N SER A 593 17.77 -7.73 -3.26
CA SER A 593 16.88 -7.75 -2.09
C SER A 593 15.40 -7.80 -2.47
N GLY A 594 14.99 -7.21 -3.59
CA GLY A 594 13.61 -7.26 -4.08
C GLY A 594 13.18 -8.63 -4.62
N GLN A 595 14.12 -9.52 -4.93
CA GLN A 595 13.85 -10.79 -5.61
C GLN A 595 12.91 -11.68 -4.78
N LYS A 596 13.14 -11.74 -3.47
CA LYS A 596 12.35 -12.58 -2.57
C LYS A 596 10.88 -12.15 -2.53
N ALA A 597 10.61 -10.85 -2.55
CA ALA A 597 9.25 -10.33 -2.55
C ALA A 597 8.56 -10.58 -3.90
N ILE A 598 9.24 -10.35 -5.03
CA ILE A 598 8.69 -10.70 -6.34
C ILE A 598 8.42 -12.20 -6.45
N LEU A 599 9.32 -13.06 -5.97
CA LEU A 599 9.08 -14.51 -5.93
C LEU A 599 7.82 -14.86 -5.14
N HIS A 600 7.63 -14.24 -3.98
CA HIS A 600 6.44 -14.44 -3.17
C HIS A 600 5.15 -14.06 -3.94
N ILE A 601 5.15 -12.91 -4.61
CA ILE A 601 4.06 -12.47 -5.50
C ILE A 601 3.79 -13.51 -6.59
N THR A 602 4.83 -13.96 -7.28
CA THR A 602 4.71 -14.92 -8.39
C THR A 602 4.05 -16.22 -7.94
N PHE A 603 4.53 -16.81 -6.84
CA PHE A 603 3.98 -18.07 -6.33
C PHE A 603 2.57 -17.91 -5.79
N ARG A 604 2.22 -16.75 -5.22
CA ARG A 604 0.89 -16.52 -4.67
C ARG A 604 -0.15 -16.18 -5.74
N ASP A 605 0.17 -15.29 -6.68
CA ASP A 605 -0.82 -14.65 -7.55
C ASP A 605 -0.83 -15.19 -8.96
N MET A 606 0.31 -15.65 -9.47
CA MET A 606 0.44 -16.11 -10.85
C MET A 606 0.40 -17.62 -10.97
N LEU A 607 0.81 -18.35 -9.92
CA LEU A 607 1.01 -19.79 -9.96
C LEU A 607 0.08 -20.53 -9.00
N MET A 608 -0.36 -21.72 -9.40
CA MET A 608 -1.03 -22.70 -8.55
C MET A 608 -0.17 -23.97 -8.48
N PRO A 609 -0.22 -24.73 -7.36
CA PRO A 609 0.46 -26.01 -7.27
C PRO A 609 -0.13 -27.00 -8.29
N GLY A 610 0.75 -27.66 -9.05
CA GLY A 610 0.43 -28.84 -9.86
C GLY A 610 1.24 -30.05 -9.37
N ASP A 611 1.18 -31.18 -10.09
CA ASP A 611 1.84 -32.46 -9.75
C ASP A 611 3.21 -32.30 -9.04
N ASN A 612 4.26 -31.93 -9.79
CA ASN A 612 5.65 -31.80 -9.31
C ASN A 612 6.21 -30.38 -9.56
N GLY A 613 5.34 -29.36 -9.54
CA GLY A 613 5.73 -27.99 -9.83
C GLY A 613 4.54 -27.05 -9.84
N PHE A 614 4.59 -26.03 -10.69
CA PHE A 614 3.62 -24.95 -10.68
C PHE A 614 2.97 -24.73 -12.05
N VAL A 615 1.69 -24.40 -12.06
CA VAL A 615 0.91 -24.09 -13.27
C VAL A 615 0.39 -22.67 -13.19
N LEU A 616 0.29 -21.98 -14.31
CA LEU A 616 -0.19 -20.59 -14.35
C LEU A 616 -1.69 -20.52 -14.09
N LYS A 617 -2.11 -19.62 -13.19
CA LYS A 617 -3.51 -19.40 -12.83
C LYS A 617 -4.36 -18.90 -14.00
N LYS A 618 -3.80 -17.99 -14.80
CA LYS A 618 -4.51 -17.26 -15.86
C LYS A 618 -4.42 -17.88 -17.26
N LEU A 619 -4.05 -19.16 -17.37
CA LEU A 619 -4.13 -19.86 -18.67
C LEU A 619 -5.59 -19.97 -19.13
N SER A 620 -5.86 -19.63 -20.38
CA SER A 620 -7.19 -19.85 -20.97
C SER A 620 -7.50 -21.35 -21.09
N LYS A 621 -8.78 -21.75 -21.10
CA LYS A 621 -9.17 -23.16 -21.27
C LYS A 621 -8.57 -23.78 -22.54
N SER A 622 -8.59 -23.05 -23.65
CA SER A 622 -7.99 -23.51 -24.91
C SER A 622 -6.47 -23.72 -24.81
N GLU A 623 -5.75 -22.83 -24.11
CA GLU A 623 -4.30 -23.00 -23.92
C GLU A 623 -3.98 -24.20 -23.04
N LYS A 624 -4.76 -24.45 -21.98
CA LYS A 624 -4.64 -25.64 -21.14
C LYS A 624 -4.82 -26.93 -21.96
N ILE A 625 -5.80 -26.96 -22.86
CA ILE A 625 -6.04 -28.09 -23.76
C ILE A 625 -4.85 -28.31 -24.72
N LEU A 626 -4.38 -27.24 -25.37
CA LEU A 626 -3.26 -27.32 -26.31
C LEU A 626 -1.94 -27.68 -25.62
N TYR A 627 -1.79 -27.26 -24.38
CA TYR A 627 -0.66 -27.65 -23.54
C TYR A 627 -0.62 -29.16 -23.34
N VAL A 628 -1.72 -29.76 -22.90
CA VAL A 628 -1.78 -31.23 -22.72
C VAL A 628 -1.60 -31.94 -24.05
N LEU A 629 -2.12 -31.39 -25.16
CA LEU A 629 -1.89 -31.96 -26.50
C LEU A 629 -0.41 -31.98 -26.90
N LYS A 630 0.40 -31.02 -26.44
CA LYS A 630 1.84 -30.96 -26.71
C LYS A 630 2.60 -32.16 -26.13
N GLU A 631 2.10 -32.80 -25.07
CA GLU A 631 2.70 -34.02 -24.49
C GLU A 631 2.63 -35.23 -25.44
N TYR A 632 1.74 -35.20 -26.44
CA TYR A 632 1.54 -36.29 -27.40
C TYR A 632 2.36 -36.07 -28.67
N SER A 633 3.62 -36.54 -28.64
CA SER A 633 4.60 -36.35 -29.73
C SER A 633 4.18 -36.93 -31.08
N GLN A 634 3.34 -37.98 -31.10
CA GLN A 634 2.82 -38.61 -32.31
C GLN A 634 1.43 -38.10 -32.73
N GLY A 635 0.91 -37.12 -31.99
CA GLY A 635 -0.49 -36.70 -32.07
C GLY A 635 -1.43 -37.65 -31.32
N LEU A 636 -2.68 -37.23 -31.19
CA LEU A 636 -3.69 -37.89 -30.37
C LEU A 636 -5.03 -37.97 -31.09
N ALA A 637 -5.64 -39.16 -31.09
CA ALA A 637 -7.01 -39.36 -31.54
C ALA A 637 -7.99 -38.95 -30.44
N ILE A 638 -8.25 -37.65 -30.28
CA ILE A 638 -9.00 -37.09 -29.12
C ILE A 638 -10.33 -37.81 -28.86
N TYR A 639 -11.07 -38.19 -29.91
CA TYR A 639 -12.35 -38.88 -29.77
C TYR A 639 -12.24 -40.34 -29.28
N LYS A 640 -11.09 -41.00 -29.51
CA LYS A 640 -10.84 -42.39 -29.06
C LYS A 640 -10.19 -42.43 -27.68
N GLU A 641 -9.27 -41.50 -27.45
CA GLU A 641 -8.43 -41.42 -26.25
C GLU A 641 -8.90 -40.29 -25.33
N PHE A 642 -10.21 -39.97 -25.39
CA PHE A 642 -10.79 -38.86 -24.66
C PHE A 642 -10.61 -39.02 -23.14
N ASP A 643 -10.87 -40.23 -22.61
CA ASP A 643 -10.79 -40.48 -21.18
C ASP A 643 -9.37 -40.27 -20.62
N SER A 644 -8.33 -40.74 -21.33
CA SER A 644 -6.93 -40.56 -20.89
C SER A 644 -6.49 -39.10 -20.99
N PHE A 645 -6.90 -38.42 -22.07
CA PHE A 645 -6.64 -37.00 -22.26
C PHE A 645 -7.34 -36.13 -21.22
N PHE A 646 -8.61 -36.41 -20.95
CA PHE A 646 -9.41 -35.73 -19.92
C PHE A 646 -8.82 -35.98 -18.53
N ALA A 647 -8.47 -37.22 -18.20
CA ALA A 647 -7.83 -37.54 -16.92
C ALA A 647 -6.51 -36.76 -16.75
N ARG A 648 -5.74 -36.58 -17.82
CA ARG A 648 -4.52 -35.77 -17.79
C ARG A 648 -4.83 -34.27 -17.60
N LEU A 649 -5.86 -33.74 -18.26
CA LEU A 649 -6.33 -32.36 -18.10
C LEU A 649 -6.82 -32.09 -16.67
N ASP A 650 -7.69 -32.94 -16.12
CA ASP A 650 -8.25 -32.79 -14.79
C ASP A 650 -7.19 -32.96 -13.70
N LYS A 651 -6.18 -33.80 -13.93
CA LYS A 651 -5.02 -33.92 -13.03
C LYS A 651 -4.20 -32.62 -12.94
N LEU A 652 -3.96 -31.96 -14.08
CA LEU A 652 -3.18 -30.71 -14.13
C LEU A 652 -4.01 -29.47 -13.78
N PHE A 653 -5.30 -29.49 -14.07
CA PHE A 653 -6.23 -28.37 -13.94
C PHE A 653 -7.55 -28.84 -13.28
N PRO A 654 -7.51 -29.23 -12.00
CA PRO A 654 -8.65 -29.86 -11.33
C PRO A 654 -9.86 -28.93 -11.28
N GLY A 655 -11.00 -29.43 -11.76
CA GLY A 655 -12.28 -28.72 -11.74
C GLY A 655 -12.49 -27.68 -12.84
N ASP A 656 -11.51 -27.48 -13.74
CA ASP A 656 -11.66 -26.54 -14.86
C ASP A 656 -12.47 -27.13 -16.03
N PHE A 657 -12.52 -28.46 -16.14
CA PHE A 657 -13.13 -29.17 -17.26
C PHE A 657 -14.17 -30.19 -16.78
N HIS A 658 -15.15 -30.47 -17.63
CA HIS A 658 -16.14 -31.53 -17.39
C HIS A 658 -15.98 -32.65 -18.41
N LYS A 659 -16.35 -33.87 -18.03
CA LYS A 659 -16.15 -35.06 -18.86
C LYS A 659 -16.90 -34.98 -20.20
N ASP A 660 -18.00 -34.24 -20.27
CA ASP A 660 -18.77 -34.05 -21.52
C ASP A 660 -18.47 -32.72 -22.24
N ASP A 661 -17.35 -32.07 -21.90
CA ASP A 661 -17.04 -30.74 -22.42
C ASP A 661 -16.63 -30.79 -23.89
N ARG A 662 -17.63 -30.69 -24.79
CA ARG A 662 -17.44 -30.59 -26.25
C ARG A 662 -16.50 -29.45 -26.64
N TYR A 663 -16.33 -28.48 -25.74
CA TYR A 663 -15.35 -27.42 -25.87
C TYR A 663 -13.94 -27.96 -26.15
N ILE A 664 -13.53 -29.06 -25.52
CA ILE A 664 -12.19 -29.65 -25.68
C ILE A 664 -11.89 -29.95 -27.15
N TYR A 665 -12.79 -30.68 -27.81
CA TYR A 665 -12.63 -31.01 -29.22
C TYR A 665 -12.68 -29.75 -30.09
N SER A 666 -13.62 -28.85 -29.82
CA SER A 666 -13.76 -27.61 -30.60
C SER A 666 -12.51 -26.74 -30.54
N SER A 667 -11.91 -26.60 -29.36
CA SER A 667 -10.70 -25.80 -29.13
C SER A 667 -9.49 -26.37 -29.86
N VAL A 668 -9.35 -27.70 -29.93
CA VAL A 668 -8.28 -28.31 -30.74
C VAL A 668 -8.55 -28.13 -32.22
N ALA A 669 -9.76 -28.43 -32.68
CA ALA A 669 -10.10 -28.38 -34.11
C ALA A 669 -10.03 -26.96 -34.70
N SER A 670 -10.29 -25.92 -33.91
CA SER A 670 -10.24 -24.52 -34.34
C SER A 670 -8.88 -23.85 -34.13
N SER A 671 -7.94 -24.50 -33.44
CA SER A 671 -6.66 -23.89 -33.08
C SER A 671 -5.65 -23.97 -34.21
N GLU A 672 -4.92 -22.88 -34.46
CA GLU A 672 -3.78 -22.86 -35.38
C GLU A 672 -2.55 -23.60 -34.82
N LYS A 673 -2.51 -23.85 -33.50
CA LYS A 673 -1.43 -24.60 -32.85
C LYS A 673 -1.63 -26.11 -32.92
N ALA A 674 -2.83 -26.58 -33.27
CA ALA A 674 -3.13 -28.00 -33.43
C ALA A 674 -3.41 -28.31 -34.90
N LEU A 675 -2.65 -29.24 -35.46
CA LEU A 675 -2.71 -29.61 -36.86
C LEU A 675 -3.38 -30.98 -36.99
N LEU A 676 -4.28 -31.12 -37.96
CA LEU A 676 -4.90 -32.42 -38.25
C LEU A 676 -3.83 -33.33 -38.86
N TRP A 677 -3.45 -34.36 -38.12
CA TRP A 677 -2.36 -35.29 -38.43
C TRP A 677 -2.84 -36.63 -38.98
N GLY A 678 -4.16 -36.87 -38.95
CA GLY A 678 -4.82 -38.06 -39.48
C GLY A 678 -6.32 -38.01 -39.20
N TRP A 679 -7.03 -39.12 -39.41
CA TRP A 679 -8.49 -39.20 -39.21
C TRP A 679 -8.89 -38.97 -37.74
N GLY A 680 -9.19 -37.71 -37.41
CA GLY A 680 -9.47 -37.23 -36.06
C GLY A 680 -8.26 -37.27 -35.12
N ILE A 681 -7.05 -37.37 -35.67
CA ILE A 681 -5.78 -37.31 -34.93
C ILE A 681 -5.25 -35.89 -35.05
N TYR A 682 -4.95 -35.26 -33.91
CA TYR A 682 -4.41 -33.91 -33.85
C TYR A 682 -3.01 -33.93 -33.23
N ILE A 683 -2.09 -33.14 -33.79
CA ILE A 683 -0.73 -32.97 -33.24
C ILE A 683 -0.50 -31.49 -32.92
N HIS A 684 0.24 -31.21 -31.85
CA HIS A 684 0.69 -29.84 -31.58
C HIS A 684 1.78 -29.45 -32.59
N ARG A 685 1.76 -28.21 -33.10
CA ARG A 685 2.70 -27.74 -34.12
C ARG A 685 4.17 -27.84 -33.71
N ASP A 686 4.46 -27.76 -32.42
CA ASP A 686 5.83 -27.83 -31.89
C ASP A 686 6.42 -29.25 -31.98
N ASN A 687 5.57 -30.27 -32.13
CA ASN A 687 6.00 -31.66 -32.31
C ASN A 687 6.29 -32.00 -33.78
N ILE A 688 6.12 -31.03 -34.68
CA ILE A 688 6.31 -31.23 -36.12
C ILE A 688 7.76 -30.89 -36.49
N GLN A 689 8.42 -31.81 -37.19
CA GLN A 689 9.82 -31.67 -37.60
C GLN A 689 10.01 -30.95 -38.94
N ILE A 690 8.94 -30.77 -39.72
CA ILE A 690 9.01 -30.11 -41.03
C ILE A 690 8.91 -28.58 -40.90
N ASN A 691 9.75 -27.86 -41.65
CA ASN A 691 9.68 -26.41 -41.73
C ASN A 691 9.15 -25.94 -43.10
N LYS A 692 8.99 -24.61 -43.25
CA LYS A 692 8.50 -24.00 -44.50
C LYS A 692 9.38 -24.36 -45.71
N LYS A 693 10.71 -24.34 -45.57
CA LYS A 693 11.64 -24.60 -46.69
C LYS A 693 11.55 -26.03 -47.20
N ASP A 694 11.38 -27.00 -46.30
CA ASP A 694 11.25 -28.42 -46.66
C ASP A 694 10.09 -28.66 -47.66
N LEU A 695 9.00 -27.89 -47.53
CA LEU A 695 7.82 -27.99 -48.40
C LEU A 695 7.91 -27.20 -49.70
N GLU A 696 8.95 -26.38 -49.93
CA GLU A 696 9.07 -25.53 -51.12
C GLU A 696 9.02 -26.35 -52.42
N LYS A 697 9.65 -27.52 -52.44
CA LYS A 697 9.64 -28.40 -53.62
C LYS A 697 8.25 -28.92 -53.95
N VAL A 698 7.46 -29.22 -52.93
CA VAL A 698 6.08 -29.72 -53.07
C VAL A 698 5.19 -28.58 -53.58
N VAL A 699 5.31 -27.39 -52.97
CA VAL A 699 4.59 -26.18 -53.37
C VAL A 699 4.92 -25.77 -54.81
N THR A 700 6.19 -25.82 -55.19
CA THR A 700 6.66 -25.52 -56.55
C THR A 700 6.06 -26.49 -57.56
N TRP A 701 6.05 -27.78 -57.23
CA TRP A 701 5.41 -28.79 -58.09
C TRP A 701 3.91 -28.54 -58.21
N ILE A 702 3.20 -28.29 -57.11
CA ILE A 702 1.75 -27.98 -57.12
C ILE A 702 1.47 -26.77 -58.03
N ASN A 703 2.25 -25.69 -57.89
CA ASN A 703 2.10 -24.50 -58.72
C ASN A 703 2.37 -24.75 -60.20
N ARG A 704 3.31 -25.64 -60.56
CA ARG A 704 3.51 -26.04 -61.96
C ARG A 704 2.30 -26.77 -62.53
N GLN A 705 1.65 -27.62 -61.74
CA GLN A 705 0.43 -28.28 -62.19
C GLN A 705 -0.70 -27.27 -62.43
N PHE A 706 -0.86 -26.28 -61.55
CA PHE A 706 -1.81 -25.19 -61.74
C PHE A 706 -1.46 -24.31 -62.95
N ALA A 707 -0.18 -23.99 -63.17
CA ALA A 707 0.28 -23.28 -64.36
C ALA A 707 0.04 -24.07 -65.66
N GLY A 708 0.02 -25.41 -65.58
CA GLY A 708 -0.36 -26.31 -66.66
C GLY A 708 -1.86 -26.39 -66.95
N GLY A 709 -2.68 -25.55 -66.31
CA GLY A 709 -4.13 -25.45 -66.55
C GLY A 709 -5.01 -26.25 -65.58
N LEU A 710 -4.45 -26.84 -64.52
CA LEU A 710 -5.23 -27.59 -63.54
C LEU A 710 -6.04 -26.64 -62.63
N GLU A 711 -7.36 -26.78 -62.60
CA GLU A 711 -8.24 -25.90 -61.80
C GLU A 711 -8.29 -26.25 -60.31
N LYS A 712 -8.04 -27.52 -59.96
CA LYS A 712 -8.06 -28.04 -58.59
C LYS A 712 -7.17 -29.26 -58.47
N MET A 713 -6.60 -29.48 -57.29
CA MET A 713 -5.75 -30.62 -57.01
C MET A 713 -6.14 -31.29 -55.69
N SER A 714 -6.14 -32.62 -55.64
CA SER A 714 -6.20 -33.35 -54.37
C SER A 714 -4.81 -33.38 -53.71
N VAL A 715 -4.74 -33.11 -52.41
CA VAL A 715 -3.49 -33.27 -51.64
C VAL A 715 -3.01 -34.72 -51.66
N SER A 716 -3.89 -35.71 -51.81
CA SER A 716 -3.49 -37.11 -51.99
C SER A 716 -2.58 -37.31 -53.19
N THR A 717 -2.81 -36.56 -54.28
CA THR A 717 -1.96 -36.62 -55.48
C THR A 717 -0.55 -36.10 -55.18
N ALA A 718 -0.45 -34.93 -54.54
CA ALA A 718 0.84 -34.37 -54.13
C ALA A 718 1.54 -35.26 -53.10
N PHE A 719 0.79 -35.85 -52.18
CA PHE A 719 1.33 -36.75 -51.16
C PHE A 719 1.92 -38.02 -51.77
N ASN A 720 1.23 -38.65 -52.73
CA ASN A 720 1.72 -39.84 -53.41
C ASN A 720 2.93 -39.56 -54.30
N GLU A 721 2.95 -38.43 -55.01
CA GLU A 721 4.10 -37.99 -55.82
C GLU A 721 5.37 -37.87 -54.96
N PHE A 722 5.23 -37.32 -53.75
CA PHE A 722 6.34 -37.10 -52.83
C PHE A 722 6.41 -38.14 -51.70
N ARG A 723 5.84 -39.34 -51.86
CA ARG A 723 5.64 -40.30 -50.76
C ARG A 723 6.90 -40.57 -49.94
N ASN A 724 8.00 -40.91 -50.60
CA ASN A 724 9.28 -41.21 -49.92
C ASN A 724 9.79 -40.02 -49.10
N PHE A 725 9.61 -38.79 -49.61
CA PHE A 725 10.00 -37.58 -48.89
C PHE A 725 9.06 -37.29 -47.71
N MET A 726 7.77 -37.57 -47.86
CA MET A 726 6.80 -37.40 -46.76
C MET A 726 7.11 -38.37 -45.61
N ASP A 727 7.45 -39.63 -45.94
CA ASP A 727 7.85 -40.64 -44.95
C ASP A 727 9.15 -40.23 -44.24
N GLU A 728 10.15 -39.75 -44.98
CA GLU A 728 11.42 -39.21 -44.41
C GLU A 728 11.17 -38.05 -43.43
N LYS A 729 10.19 -37.19 -43.72
CA LYS A 729 9.81 -36.04 -42.88
C LYS A 729 8.72 -36.34 -41.85
N SER A 730 8.37 -37.62 -41.66
CA SER A 730 7.34 -38.07 -40.70
C SER A 730 5.96 -37.44 -40.93
N ILE A 731 5.57 -37.19 -42.19
CA ILE A 731 4.22 -36.78 -42.56
C ILE A 731 3.42 -38.02 -42.94
N PRO A 732 2.48 -38.49 -42.09
CA PRO A 732 1.93 -39.85 -42.23
C PRO A 732 0.89 -40.00 -43.35
N ASN A 733 0.20 -38.92 -43.73
CA ASN A 733 -0.91 -38.96 -44.67
C ASN A 733 -1.21 -37.59 -45.31
N GLU A 734 -2.14 -37.58 -46.25
CA GLU A 734 -2.59 -36.39 -46.98
C GLU A 734 -3.22 -35.32 -46.09
N HIS A 735 -3.82 -35.68 -44.94
CA HIS A 735 -4.40 -34.69 -44.01
C HIS A 735 -3.30 -33.93 -43.27
N ALA A 736 -2.26 -34.64 -42.84
CA ALA A 736 -1.07 -34.03 -42.26
C ALA A 736 -0.39 -33.08 -43.27
N LEU A 737 -0.23 -33.51 -44.54
CA LEU A 737 0.30 -32.66 -45.59
C LEU A 737 -0.60 -31.42 -45.84
N TYR A 738 -1.92 -31.60 -45.90
CA TYR A 738 -2.88 -30.51 -46.07
C TYR A 738 -2.76 -29.48 -44.93
N SER A 739 -2.69 -29.94 -43.69
CA SER A 739 -2.52 -29.09 -42.51
C SER A 739 -1.20 -28.32 -42.54
N CYS A 740 -0.10 -28.97 -42.89
CA CYS A 740 1.21 -28.33 -43.05
C CYS A 740 1.21 -27.27 -44.16
N LEU A 741 0.61 -27.58 -45.32
CA LEU A 741 0.48 -26.62 -46.43
C LEU A 741 -0.38 -25.42 -46.02
N ARG A 742 -1.49 -25.64 -45.31
CA ARG A 742 -2.33 -24.57 -44.79
C ARG A 742 -1.57 -23.68 -43.80
N TYR A 743 -0.78 -24.27 -42.91
CA TYR A 743 -0.01 -23.56 -41.90
C TYR A 743 1.14 -22.73 -42.50
N PHE A 744 1.99 -23.34 -43.35
CA PHE A 744 3.17 -22.67 -43.89
C PHE A 744 2.92 -21.85 -45.17
N TYR A 745 1.92 -22.26 -45.96
CA TYR A 745 1.63 -21.76 -47.31
C TYR A 745 0.13 -21.49 -47.53
N GLY A 746 -0.66 -21.24 -46.48
CA GLY A 746 -2.08 -20.92 -46.62
C GLY A 746 -2.34 -19.65 -47.44
N GLN A 747 -1.32 -18.80 -47.61
CA GLN A 747 -1.34 -17.63 -48.50
C GLN A 747 -1.02 -17.98 -49.97
N ASN A 748 -0.61 -19.19 -50.31
CA ASN A 748 -0.28 -19.55 -51.69
C ASN A 748 -1.45 -20.26 -52.38
N PHE A 749 -2.40 -20.78 -51.60
CA PHE A 749 -3.49 -21.62 -52.09
C PHE A 749 -4.82 -21.18 -51.48
N PHE A 750 -5.91 -21.41 -52.20
CA PHE A 750 -7.24 -21.38 -51.60
C PHE A 750 -7.60 -22.79 -51.12
N MET A 751 -7.90 -22.94 -49.83
CA MET A 751 -8.06 -24.24 -49.16
C MET A 751 -9.37 -24.29 -48.34
N PRO A 752 -10.55 -24.27 -48.98
CA PRO A 752 -11.84 -24.18 -48.28
C PRO A 752 -12.26 -25.50 -47.60
N LYS A 753 -11.86 -26.65 -48.15
CA LYS A 753 -12.21 -27.97 -47.63
C LYS A 753 -11.11 -28.99 -47.92
N SER A 754 -10.66 -29.71 -46.89
CA SER A 754 -9.74 -30.84 -47.05
C SER A 754 -10.41 -31.95 -47.90
N PRO A 755 -9.66 -32.66 -48.77
CA PRO A 755 -8.23 -32.57 -49.02
C PRO A 755 -7.90 -31.82 -50.33
N TYR A 756 -8.67 -30.79 -50.72
CA TYR A 756 -8.47 -30.11 -52.02
C TYR A 756 -7.74 -28.78 -51.90
N LEU A 757 -6.82 -28.56 -52.85
CA LEU A 757 -6.12 -27.29 -53.10
C LEU A 757 -6.66 -26.65 -54.37
N TYR A 758 -6.78 -25.33 -54.34
CA TYR A 758 -7.14 -24.52 -55.50
C TYR A 758 -6.04 -23.46 -55.73
N PRO A 759 -5.79 -23.07 -56.98
CA PRO A 759 -4.95 -21.91 -57.27
C PRO A 759 -5.53 -20.68 -56.56
N ARG A 760 -4.66 -19.81 -56.04
CA ARG A 760 -5.09 -18.55 -55.45
C ARG A 760 -5.48 -17.58 -56.56
N PHE A 761 -6.75 -17.61 -56.96
CA PHE A 761 -7.32 -16.58 -57.83
C PHE A 761 -7.81 -15.40 -56.98
N GLU A 762 -7.60 -14.17 -57.46
CA GLU A 762 -8.44 -13.05 -57.03
C GLU A 762 -9.91 -13.46 -57.24
N ARG A 763 -10.77 -13.22 -56.25
CA ARG A 763 -12.18 -13.60 -56.31
C ARG A 763 -12.83 -12.98 -57.55
N LYS A 764 -13.00 -13.77 -58.61
CA LYS A 764 -14.19 -13.63 -59.45
C LYS A 764 -15.36 -14.13 -58.61
N GLN A 765 -16.25 -13.23 -58.21
CA GLN A 765 -17.44 -13.58 -57.42
C GLN A 765 -18.21 -14.70 -58.12
N ASN A 766 -18.96 -15.53 -57.37
CA ASN A 766 -19.78 -16.59 -57.97
C ASN A 766 -20.69 -16.07 -59.11
N MET A 767 -21.06 -14.78 -59.09
CA MET A 767 -21.72 -14.08 -60.20
C MET A 767 -20.91 -14.08 -61.49
N GLU A 768 -19.63 -13.74 -61.47
CA GLU A 768 -18.80 -13.68 -62.69
C GLU A 768 -18.58 -15.07 -63.29
N LYS A 769 -18.49 -16.11 -62.46
CA LYS A 769 -18.44 -17.50 -62.96
C LYS A 769 -19.77 -17.91 -63.60
N LEU A 770 -20.90 -17.47 -63.04
CA LEU A 770 -22.23 -17.67 -63.62
C LEU A 770 -22.38 -16.93 -64.95
N GLU A 771 -21.93 -15.67 -65.03
CA GLU A 771 -21.95 -14.85 -66.25
C GLU A 771 -21.07 -15.43 -67.36
N THR A 772 -19.89 -15.94 -67.00
CA THR A 772 -18.99 -16.58 -67.97
C THR A 772 -19.61 -17.89 -68.49
N PHE A 773 -20.19 -18.70 -67.60
CA PHE A 773 -20.90 -19.93 -67.99
C PHE A 773 -22.13 -19.66 -68.87
N ILE A 774 -22.88 -18.57 -68.60
CA ILE A 774 -24.03 -18.15 -69.42
C ILE A 774 -23.56 -17.64 -70.80
N LYS A 775 -22.47 -16.86 -70.86
CA LYS A 775 -21.88 -16.39 -72.12
C LYS A 775 -21.37 -17.53 -72.99
N ASP A 776 -20.67 -18.49 -72.40
CA ASP A 776 -20.11 -19.64 -73.13
C ASP A 776 -21.22 -20.54 -73.70
N ARG A 777 -22.36 -20.67 -73.00
CA ARG A 777 -23.54 -21.38 -73.52
C ARG A 777 -24.30 -20.61 -74.59
N GLN A 778 -24.35 -19.27 -74.53
CA GLN A 778 -24.98 -18.46 -75.58
C GLN A 778 -24.17 -18.48 -76.88
N HIS A 779 -22.84 -18.65 -76.83
CA HIS A 779 -22.02 -18.86 -78.03
C HIS A 779 -22.10 -20.27 -78.61
N ALA A 780 -22.54 -21.27 -77.84
CA ALA A 780 -22.76 -22.63 -78.34
C ALA A 780 -24.15 -22.84 -79.00
N ILE A 781 -25.03 -21.83 -78.97
CA ILE A 781 -26.39 -21.89 -79.52
C ILE A 781 -26.55 -20.99 -80.77
N ASN A 782 -25.51 -20.27 -81.18
CA ASN A 782 -25.49 -19.50 -82.44
C ASN A 782 -24.69 -20.19 -83.54
#